data_AF-A0A0C6F8R8-F1
#
_entry.id   AF-A0A0C6F8R8-F1
#
_cell.length_a   1.000
_cell.length_b   1.000
_cell.length_c   1.000
_cell.angle_alpha   90.00
_cell.angle_beta   90.00
_cell.angle_gamma   90.00
#
_symmetry.space_group_name_H-M   'P 1'
#
loop_
_entity.id
_entity.type
_entity.pdbx_description
1 polymer ?
#
loop_
_entity_poly.entity_id
_entity_poly.type
_entity_poly.pdbx_seq_one_letter_code
_entity_poly.pdbx_strand_id
1 'polypeptide(L)'
;MPATASTQPRRRALFTPRVRGDLPAALQDAAAFVTVAPAVPRPATYLLSPELLAWAPEATARDLALWETLLTLAQGPDGSVRDLDVSHTANVRQALAALSAGGRQAQPRELVDSLHRLFGRERSPLRMKDAFDYRLPDFIGNVLVPGRYGHLDLVTLARFRHRAAVLLYRRIVGELAAAKARFVAGGVPHRIELKPIELAAAMGLSDVRVGQLKAAYLAPALGEIAEHVRAFRVVAEEVHGEKRPGQLHAPLERVTLAVEFLPPERLDAVPVRRLSREDFVFLLQQGDAARYRVSGKVLSRVSALFAGRSLPQSRKGSSAPALSSEIQTRLDLWLVAVNEALTGVPVTHAAETRAYRGARLLAAIEAAGADATFISFHREEADAPDLGPALGCDAGVRVRVDARKARADRRKAEDRGQANDARREVRAKRAAGEAPASVPRKTVKATPPADAPPVTAPVTPSAPDPERPDPVALARALAILSTPEARAEAKALGWYWQPGLDFPLTQAGRIARLFLRAEFAVRFPLLHEADILLGRPYRKNVTLLAKLLGVTKENLSGNERLTPHPCIDLDLAEGCALVLGKSLAFAVEGGRLQGLVEDLREDRERMLAQANKARDAWRERQKKLARAAARPRPEPPIPATHCEVRRTALGVYERVED
;
A
#
# COMPACT_ATOMS: atom_id res chain seq x y z
N MET A 1 -38.13 -31.88 -8.46
CA MET A 1 -37.75 -30.54 -8.98
C MET A 1 -37.67 -29.59 -7.79
N PRO A 2 -36.50 -29.40 -7.15
CA PRO A 2 -36.40 -28.50 -6.00
C PRO A 2 -36.30 -27.04 -6.48
N ALA A 3 -37.09 -26.18 -5.87
CA ALA A 3 -37.15 -24.76 -6.16
C ALA A 3 -35.79 -24.09 -5.91
N THR A 4 -35.30 -23.37 -6.92
CA THR A 4 -34.12 -22.53 -6.84
C THR A 4 -34.34 -21.40 -5.84
N ALA A 5 -33.60 -21.43 -4.74
CA ALA A 5 -33.55 -20.34 -3.78
C ALA A 5 -33.04 -19.07 -4.49
N SER A 6 -33.95 -18.13 -4.75
CA SER A 6 -33.57 -16.82 -5.28
C SER A 6 -32.64 -16.14 -4.28
N THR A 7 -31.38 -16.01 -4.65
CA THR A 7 -30.38 -15.31 -3.85
C THR A 7 -30.61 -13.82 -4.09
N GLN A 8 -31.56 -13.22 -3.37
CA GLN A 8 -31.68 -11.77 -3.39
C GLN A 8 -30.33 -11.16 -2.97
N PRO A 9 -29.81 -10.17 -3.71
CA PRO A 9 -28.57 -9.53 -3.35
C PRO A 9 -28.76 -8.88 -1.98
N ARG A 10 -28.06 -9.40 -0.95
CA ARG A 10 -27.98 -8.76 0.37
C ARG A 10 -27.68 -7.28 0.15
N ARG A 11 -28.64 -6.39 0.47
CA ARG A 11 -28.42 -4.94 0.50
C ARG A 11 -27.18 -4.72 1.35
N ARG A 12 -26.09 -4.27 0.72
CA ARG A 12 -24.84 -3.96 1.43
C ARG A 12 -25.20 -2.96 2.52
N ALA A 13 -24.86 -3.28 3.77
CA ALA A 13 -25.01 -2.34 4.87
C ALA A 13 -24.39 -0.99 4.48
N LEU A 14 -25.06 0.10 4.82
CA LEU A 14 -24.56 1.44 4.55
C LEU A 14 -23.19 1.59 5.22
N PHE A 15 -22.22 2.08 4.46
CA PHE A 15 -20.85 2.21 4.95
C PHE A 15 -20.78 3.35 5.97
N THR A 16 -20.45 3.00 7.22
CA THR A 16 -20.12 3.96 8.28
C THR A 16 -18.61 3.98 8.48
N PRO A 17 -17.93 5.11 8.31
CA PRO A 17 -16.50 5.19 8.58
C PRO A 17 -16.23 5.01 10.08
N ARG A 18 -15.03 4.50 10.40
CA ARG A 18 -14.57 4.34 11.79
C ARG A 18 -13.78 5.57 12.24
N VAL A 19 -13.72 5.78 13.56
CA VAL A 19 -12.79 6.73 14.20
C VAL A 19 -11.36 6.43 13.74
N ARG A 20 -10.61 7.48 13.40
CA ARG A 20 -9.18 7.40 13.08
C ARG A 20 -8.37 7.70 14.34
N GLY A 21 -7.31 6.92 14.56
CA GLY A 21 -6.62 6.87 15.86
C GLY A 21 -7.32 5.95 16.86
N ASP A 22 -6.67 5.71 17.99
CA ASP A 22 -7.17 4.88 19.08
C ASP A 22 -7.80 5.77 20.15
N LEU A 23 -9.12 5.92 20.12
CA LEU A 23 -9.84 6.78 21.06
C LEU A 23 -9.68 6.33 22.53
N PRO A 24 -9.81 5.03 22.87
CA PRO A 24 -9.47 4.54 24.22
C PRO A 24 -8.07 4.93 24.69
N ALA A 25 -7.05 4.79 23.83
CA ALA A 25 -5.69 5.20 24.18
C ALA A 25 -5.56 6.73 24.33
N ALA A 26 -6.22 7.50 23.46
CA ALA A 26 -6.22 8.96 23.50
C ALA A 26 -6.84 9.50 24.81
N LEU A 27 -7.85 8.83 25.35
CA LEU A 27 -8.58 9.29 26.54
C LEU A 27 -7.93 8.90 27.88
N GLN A 28 -6.73 8.30 27.86
CA GLN A 28 -6.00 7.97 29.09
C GLN A 28 -5.55 9.23 29.84
N ASP A 29 -5.01 10.21 29.12
CA ASP A 29 -4.59 11.50 29.64
C ASP A 29 -4.52 12.58 28.52
N ALA A 30 -4.24 13.82 28.88
CA ALA A 30 -4.21 14.95 27.96
C ALA A 30 -3.06 14.89 26.93
N ALA A 31 -1.89 14.34 27.32
CA ALA A 31 -0.74 14.23 26.45
C ALA A 31 -0.98 13.13 25.40
N ALA A 32 -1.51 11.98 25.83
CA ALA A 32 -1.96 10.90 24.96
C ALA A 32 -3.02 11.40 23.99
N PHE A 33 -3.96 12.24 24.44
CA PHE A 33 -4.99 12.81 23.57
C PHE A 33 -4.39 13.62 22.43
N VAL A 34 -3.40 14.48 22.74
CA VAL A 34 -2.68 15.29 21.75
C VAL A 34 -1.83 14.44 20.80
N THR A 35 -1.10 13.46 21.32
CA THR A 35 -0.24 12.58 20.51
C THR A 35 -1.05 11.68 19.58
N VAL A 36 -2.12 11.07 20.09
CA VAL A 36 -2.99 10.20 19.29
C VAL A 36 -3.87 11.02 18.33
N ALA A 37 -4.23 12.27 18.68
CA ALA A 37 -5.07 13.18 17.91
C ALA A 37 -6.23 12.48 17.17
N PRO A 38 -7.19 11.90 17.90
CA PRO A 38 -8.27 11.11 17.29
C PRO A 38 -9.14 11.97 16.39
N ALA A 39 -9.52 11.42 15.23
CA ALA A 39 -10.42 12.10 14.28
C ALA A 39 -11.71 11.30 14.07
N VAL A 40 -12.84 11.93 14.33
CA VAL A 40 -14.15 11.28 14.43
C VAL A 40 -15.00 11.53 13.17
N PRO A 41 -15.59 10.48 12.58
CA PRO A 41 -16.43 10.63 11.41
C PRO A 41 -17.79 11.23 11.78
N ARG A 42 -18.23 12.21 11.00
CA ARG A 42 -19.52 12.86 11.14
C ARG A 42 -20.22 13.02 9.80
N PRO A 43 -21.52 12.68 9.69
CA PRO A 43 -22.30 12.94 8.50
C PRO A 43 -22.29 14.42 8.12
N ALA A 44 -22.30 14.75 6.83
CA ALA A 44 -22.40 16.12 6.36
C ALA A 44 -23.70 16.77 6.83
N THR A 45 -24.80 16.01 6.89
CA THR A 45 -26.09 16.46 7.47
C THR A 45 -25.95 16.95 8.90
N TYR A 46 -25.18 16.23 9.72
CA TYR A 46 -24.84 16.65 11.07
C TYR A 46 -23.99 17.91 11.07
N LEU A 47 -22.87 17.88 10.34
CA LEU A 47 -21.89 18.97 10.32
C LEU A 47 -22.48 20.31 9.87
N LEU A 48 -23.45 20.27 8.95
CA LEU A 48 -24.11 21.44 8.39
C LEU A 48 -25.39 21.84 9.14
N SER A 49 -25.85 21.04 10.11
CA SER A 49 -27.08 21.32 10.87
C SER A 49 -26.91 22.48 11.85
N PRO A 50 -27.88 23.42 11.90
CA PRO A 50 -27.89 24.49 12.89
C PRO A 50 -28.40 24.04 14.28
N GLU A 51 -28.93 22.82 14.42
CA GLU A 51 -29.59 22.37 15.65
C GLU A 51 -28.65 22.34 16.87
N LEU A 52 -27.36 22.04 16.67
CA LEU A 52 -26.37 22.11 17.74
C LEU A 52 -26.21 23.53 18.31
N LEU A 53 -26.33 24.55 17.45
CA LEU A 53 -26.24 25.95 17.85
C LEU A 53 -27.47 26.37 18.64
N ALA A 54 -28.65 25.91 18.22
CA ALA A 54 -29.91 26.16 18.90
C ALA A 54 -29.97 25.45 20.26
N TRP A 55 -29.40 24.24 20.35
CA TRP A 55 -29.41 23.44 21.58
C TRP A 55 -28.49 24.00 22.67
N ALA A 56 -27.26 24.38 22.32
CA ALA A 56 -26.27 24.85 23.28
C ALA A 56 -25.76 26.26 22.91
N PRO A 57 -26.60 27.31 23.08
CA PRO A 57 -26.26 28.67 22.69
C PRO A 57 -25.12 29.26 23.53
N GLU A 58 -24.89 28.78 24.75
CA GLU A 58 -23.84 29.25 25.65
C GLU A 58 -22.55 28.42 25.60
N ALA A 59 -22.51 27.36 24.77
CA ALA A 59 -21.35 26.48 24.71
C ALA A 59 -20.09 27.20 24.22
N THR A 60 -19.00 27.06 24.97
CA THR A 60 -17.67 27.52 24.59
C THR A 60 -17.01 26.55 23.60
N ALA A 61 -15.86 26.94 23.03
CA ALA A 61 -15.11 26.07 22.12
C ALA A 61 -14.73 24.71 22.76
N ARG A 62 -14.31 24.73 24.04
CA ARG A 62 -13.96 23.52 24.79
C ARG A 62 -15.18 22.66 25.11
N ASP A 63 -16.34 23.28 25.37
CA ASP A 63 -17.59 22.53 25.57
C ASP A 63 -17.97 21.78 24.28
N LEU A 64 -17.81 22.41 23.11
CA LEU A 64 -18.08 21.75 21.83
C LEU A 64 -17.09 20.61 21.52
N ALA A 65 -15.83 20.74 21.92
CA ALA A 65 -14.86 19.63 21.82
C ALA A 65 -15.21 18.46 22.75
N LEU A 66 -15.63 18.75 24.00
CA LEU A 66 -16.14 17.75 24.92
C LEU A 66 -17.39 17.07 24.36
N TRP A 67 -18.32 17.84 23.83
CA TRP A 67 -19.54 17.35 23.19
C TRP A 67 -19.24 16.34 22.08
N GLU A 68 -18.33 16.67 21.15
CA GLU A 68 -17.95 15.74 20.08
C GLU A 68 -17.28 14.46 20.61
N THR A 69 -16.55 14.57 21.72
CA THR A 69 -15.95 13.41 22.39
C THR A 69 -17.02 12.51 23.01
N LEU A 70 -17.96 13.09 23.78
CA LEU A 70 -19.06 12.36 24.42
C LEU A 70 -20.01 11.74 23.39
N LEU A 71 -20.29 12.44 22.30
CA LEU A 71 -21.08 11.90 21.20
C LEU A 71 -20.40 10.67 20.57
N THR A 72 -19.07 10.69 20.45
CA THR A 72 -18.31 9.54 19.95
C THR A 72 -18.31 8.37 20.92
N LEU A 73 -18.26 8.63 22.23
CA LEU A 73 -18.35 7.59 23.26
C LEU A 73 -19.74 6.93 23.31
N ALA A 74 -20.79 7.71 23.04
CA ALA A 74 -22.16 7.21 22.94
C ALA A 74 -22.41 6.41 21.64
N GLN A 75 -21.60 6.64 20.60
CA GLN A 75 -21.64 5.86 19.36
C GLN A 75 -20.95 4.51 19.54
N GLY A 76 -21.65 3.44 19.18
CA GLY A 76 -21.04 2.10 19.17
C GLY A 76 -19.94 1.94 18.10
N PRO A 77 -19.22 0.82 18.10
CA PRO A 77 -18.16 0.53 17.11
C PRO A 77 -18.66 0.48 15.65
N ASP A 78 -19.96 0.31 15.44
CA ASP A 78 -20.63 0.33 14.14
C ASP A 78 -21.01 1.76 13.69
N GLY A 79 -20.78 2.76 14.54
CA GLY A 79 -21.11 4.17 14.32
C GLY A 79 -22.61 4.49 14.34
N SER A 80 -23.47 3.50 14.61
CA SER A 80 -24.86 3.73 14.97
C SER A 80 -24.94 4.20 16.43
N VAL A 81 -25.77 5.22 16.66
CA VAL A 81 -26.25 5.50 18.01
C VAL A 81 -27.30 4.43 18.29
N ARG A 82 -26.95 3.43 19.10
CA ARG A 82 -27.94 2.49 19.63
C ARG A 82 -28.62 3.23 20.77
N ASP A 83 -29.90 3.53 20.57
CA ASP A 83 -30.81 4.10 21.56
C ASP A 83 -30.43 5.49 22.07
N LEU A 84 -30.78 6.53 21.29
CA LEU A 84 -30.68 7.95 21.68
C LEU A 84 -31.42 8.25 23.00
N ASP A 85 -32.45 7.44 23.30
CA ASP A 85 -33.25 7.54 24.51
C ASP A 85 -32.57 6.95 25.75
N VAL A 86 -31.41 6.32 25.63
CA VAL A 86 -30.72 5.69 26.77
C VAL A 86 -29.72 6.66 27.39
N SER A 87 -29.64 6.64 28.71
CA SER A 87 -28.62 7.37 29.45
C SER A 87 -27.25 6.73 29.21
N HIS A 88 -26.27 7.52 28.79
CA HIS A 88 -24.89 7.07 28.57
C HIS A 88 -24.02 7.46 29.76
N THR A 89 -23.07 6.59 30.11
CA THR A 89 -22.13 6.83 31.21
C THR A 89 -20.73 7.13 30.67
N ALA A 90 -20.10 8.19 31.17
CA ALA A 90 -18.71 8.54 30.87
C ALA A 90 -17.89 8.76 32.14
N ASN A 91 -16.61 8.43 32.08
CA ASN A 91 -15.69 8.66 33.20
C ASN A 91 -15.21 10.11 33.23
N VAL A 92 -15.16 10.72 34.43
CA VAL A 92 -14.67 12.10 34.62
C VAL A 92 -13.27 12.28 34.06
N ARG A 93 -12.37 11.32 34.29
CA ARG A 93 -10.99 11.36 33.77
C ARG A 93 -10.94 11.46 32.24
N GLN A 94 -11.79 10.71 31.53
CA GLN A 94 -11.81 10.72 30.06
C GLN A 94 -12.31 12.07 29.53
N ALA A 95 -13.37 12.61 30.14
CA ALA A 95 -13.90 13.94 29.79
C ALA A 95 -12.86 15.06 30.05
N LEU A 96 -12.13 14.97 31.16
CA LEU A 96 -11.06 15.92 31.49
C LEU A 96 -9.86 15.81 30.55
N ALA A 97 -9.52 14.61 30.06
CA ALA A 97 -8.46 14.43 29.06
C ALA A 97 -8.78 15.24 27.78
N ALA A 98 -10.01 15.15 27.27
CA ALA A 98 -10.46 15.92 26.11
C ALA A 98 -10.46 17.43 26.38
N LEU A 99 -11.02 17.87 27.52
CA LEU A 99 -11.02 19.29 27.89
C LEU A 99 -9.61 19.86 28.06
N SER A 100 -8.64 19.04 28.49
CA SER A 100 -7.27 19.48 28.77
C SER A 100 -6.37 19.54 27.52
N ALA A 101 -6.83 19.04 26.38
CA ALA A 101 -6.02 18.94 25.16
C ALA A 101 -5.65 20.30 24.52
N GLY A 102 -6.31 21.38 24.93
CA GLY A 102 -5.97 22.76 24.58
C GLY A 102 -4.73 23.33 25.28
N GLY A 103 -3.98 22.51 26.03
CA GLY A 103 -2.72 22.90 26.68
C GLY A 103 -2.89 23.39 28.13
N ARG A 104 -4.12 23.57 28.62
CA ARG A 104 -4.42 23.87 30.03
C ARG A 104 -5.13 22.71 30.67
N GLN A 105 -4.60 22.22 31.79
CA GLN A 105 -5.22 21.16 32.58
C GLN A 105 -6.59 21.61 33.10
N ALA A 106 -7.64 20.87 32.74
CA ALA A 106 -9.00 21.09 33.18
C ALA A 106 -9.22 20.51 34.59
N GLN A 107 -10.00 21.22 35.42
CA GLN A 107 -10.41 20.73 36.73
C GLN A 107 -11.82 20.14 36.70
N PRO A 108 -12.20 19.23 37.61
CA PRO A 108 -13.55 18.67 37.67
C PRO A 108 -14.67 19.71 37.74
N ARG A 109 -14.43 20.86 38.40
CA ARG A 109 -15.39 21.98 38.45
C ARG A 109 -15.71 22.52 37.05
N GLU A 110 -14.72 22.63 36.18
CA GLU A 110 -14.93 23.08 34.80
C GLU A 110 -15.77 22.06 34.02
N LEU A 111 -15.56 20.76 34.25
CA LEU A 111 -16.40 19.72 33.65
C LEU A 111 -17.86 19.87 34.11
N VAL A 112 -18.11 20.13 35.39
CA VAL A 112 -19.47 20.35 35.91
C VAL A 112 -20.13 21.53 35.18
N ASP A 113 -19.41 22.64 35.00
CA ASP A 113 -19.92 23.80 34.25
C ASP A 113 -20.16 23.48 32.77
N SER A 114 -19.27 22.71 32.14
CA SER A 114 -19.46 22.23 30.76
C SER A 114 -20.71 21.35 30.62
N LEU A 115 -20.93 20.42 31.55
CA LEU A 115 -22.10 19.55 31.55
C LEU A 115 -23.39 20.33 31.79
N HIS A 116 -23.37 21.36 32.63
CA HIS A 116 -24.49 22.26 32.81
C HIS A 116 -24.83 23.00 31.51
N ARG A 117 -23.84 23.61 30.84
CA ARG A 117 -24.06 24.33 29.56
C ARG A 117 -24.51 23.43 28.41
N LEU A 118 -24.04 22.19 28.36
CA LEU A 118 -24.33 21.25 27.26
C LEU A 118 -25.64 20.47 27.45
N PHE A 119 -25.98 20.10 28.69
CA PHE A 119 -27.07 19.17 28.98
C PHE A 119 -28.07 19.70 30.02
N GLY A 120 -27.91 20.94 30.51
CA GLY A 120 -28.77 21.50 31.56
C GLY A 120 -28.63 20.79 32.92
N ARG A 121 -27.58 19.99 33.11
CA ARG A 121 -27.39 19.20 34.33
C ARG A 121 -27.20 20.11 35.55
N GLU A 122 -27.76 19.70 36.69
CA GLU A 122 -27.51 20.38 37.96
C GLU A 122 -26.02 20.32 38.35
N ARG A 123 -25.50 21.44 38.88
CA ARG A 123 -24.08 21.59 39.24
C ARG A 123 -23.74 20.80 40.50
N SER A 124 -23.55 19.50 40.34
CA SER A 124 -23.10 18.59 41.39
C SER A 124 -21.58 18.39 41.34
N PRO A 125 -20.86 18.41 42.48
CA PRO A 125 -19.40 18.25 42.48
C PRO A 125 -19.00 16.84 42.02
N LEU A 126 -18.01 16.77 41.13
CA LEU A 126 -17.44 15.52 40.61
C LEU A 126 -15.99 15.34 41.07
N ARG A 127 -15.60 14.09 41.37
CA ARG A 127 -14.22 13.68 41.67
C ARG A 127 -13.61 12.96 40.46
N MET A 128 -12.28 12.89 40.42
CA MET A 128 -11.53 12.31 39.28
C MET A 128 -11.87 10.85 38.96
N LYS A 129 -12.26 10.07 39.98
CA LYS A 129 -12.61 8.64 39.85
C LYS A 129 -14.09 8.41 39.57
N ASP A 130 -14.90 9.48 39.57
CA ASP A 130 -16.33 9.36 39.39
C ASP A 130 -16.66 9.10 37.92
N ALA A 131 -17.86 8.59 37.70
CA ALA A 131 -18.51 8.57 36.41
C ALA A 131 -19.72 9.51 36.45
N PHE A 132 -20.19 9.90 35.28
CA PHE A 132 -21.42 10.65 35.15
C PHE A 132 -22.26 10.17 33.99
N ASP A 133 -23.55 10.36 34.15
CA ASP A 133 -24.54 10.06 33.15
C ASP A 133 -24.90 11.30 32.34
N TYR A 134 -25.16 11.11 31.05
CA TYR A 134 -25.61 12.12 30.11
C TYR A 134 -26.53 11.51 29.07
N ARG A 135 -27.48 12.30 28.59
CA ARG A 135 -28.42 11.90 27.53
C ARG A 135 -28.17 12.73 26.30
N LEU A 136 -28.16 12.08 25.13
CA LEU A 136 -28.11 12.81 23.87
C LEU A 136 -29.49 13.40 23.57
N PRO A 137 -29.56 14.64 23.06
CA PRO A 137 -30.82 15.26 22.66
C PRO A 137 -31.43 14.55 21.44
N ASP A 138 -32.76 14.52 21.39
CA ASP A 138 -33.53 13.81 20.36
C ASP A 138 -33.19 14.22 18.93
N PHE A 139 -32.82 15.49 18.71
CA PHE A 139 -32.47 16.01 17.39
C PHE A 139 -31.30 15.22 16.76
N ILE A 140 -30.42 14.65 17.58
CA ILE A 140 -29.25 13.90 17.12
C ILE A 140 -29.62 12.73 16.21
N GLY A 141 -30.76 12.08 16.46
CA GLY A 141 -31.24 11.01 15.58
C GLY A 141 -31.57 11.46 14.18
N ASN A 142 -32.07 12.69 14.03
CA ASN A 142 -32.46 13.26 12.75
C ASN A 142 -31.25 13.70 11.92
N VAL A 143 -30.15 14.06 12.57
CA VAL A 143 -28.97 14.62 11.89
C VAL A 143 -27.81 13.62 11.73
N LEU A 144 -27.72 12.58 12.55
CA LEU A 144 -26.74 11.50 12.40
C LEU A 144 -27.14 10.42 11.37
N VAL A 145 -27.93 10.80 10.37
CA VAL A 145 -28.35 9.90 9.30
C VAL A 145 -27.13 9.49 8.45
N PRO A 146 -26.99 8.19 8.11
CA PRO A 146 -25.89 7.72 7.28
C PRO A 146 -25.83 8.43 5.93
N GLY A 147 -24.65 8.94 5.57
CA GLY A 147 -24.48 9.70 4.33
C GLY A 147 -23.03 9.90 3.91
N ARG A 148 -22.69 11.13 3.52
CA ARG A 148 -21.30 11.54 3.31
C ARG A 148 -20.69 11.94 4.63
N TYR A 149 -19.44 11.57 4.88
CA TYR A 149 -18.79 11.81 6.17
C TYR A 149 -17.56 12.69 6.02
N GLY A 150 -17.45 13.69 6.89
CA GLY A 150 -16.22 14.41 7.17
C GLY A 150 -15.60 13.90 8.46
N HIS A 151 -14.28 14.03 8.63
CA HIS A 151 -13.63 13.69 9.90
C HIS A 151 -13.27 14.97 10.65
N LEU A 152 -13.74 15.12 11.88
CA LEU A 152 -13.35 16.20 12.77
C LEU A 152 -12.19 15.73 13.63
N ASP A 153 -11.09 16.48 13.65
CA ASP A 153 -9.97 16.25 14.57
C ASP A 153 -10.33 16.78 15.97
N LEU A 154 -10.45 15.88 16.95
CA LEU A 154 -10.87 16.26 18.30
C LEU A 154 -9.82 17.10 19.03
N VAL A 155 -8.53 16.93 18.73
CA VAL A 155 -7.46 17.77 19.30
C VAL A 155 -7.52 19.17 18.74
N THR A 156 -7.79 19.30 17.43
CA THR A 156 -7.98 20.61 16.81
C THR A 156 -9.15 21.35 17.48
N LEU A 157 -10.30 20.68 17.66
CA LEU A 157 -11.45 21.26 18.34
C LEU A 157 -11.13 21.74 19.76
N ALA A 158 -10.39 20.95 20.52
CA ALA A 158 -10.02 21.28 21.90
C ALA A 158 -9.00 22.43 22.02
N ARG A 159 -8.26 22.73 20.95
CA ARG A 159 -7.28 23.82 20.89
C ARG A 159 -7.88 25.16 20.49
N PHE A 160 -9.01 25.14 19.79
CA PHE A 160 -9.71 26.38 19.45
C PHE A 160 -10.13 27.15 20.70
N ARG A 161 -9.90 28.46 20.67
CA ARG A 161 -10.24 29.38 21.77
C ARG A 161 -11.60 30.01 21.51
N HIS A 162 -11.90 30.31 20.24
CA HIS A 162 -13.14 30.95 19.85
C HIS A 162 -14.19 29.92 19.40
N ARG A 163 -15.42 30.06 19.91
CA ARG A 163 -16.57 29.24 19.48
C ARG A 163 -16.77 29.33 17.96
N ALA A 164 -16.61 30.52 17.38
CA ALA A 164 -16.72 30.76 15.95
C ALA A 164 -15.74 29.88 15.13
N ALA A 165 -14.52 29.64 15.64
CA ALA A 165 -13.53 28.80 14.97
C ALA A 165 -13.96 27.33 14.88
N VAL A 166 -14.49 26.78 15.98
CA VAL A 166 -15.06 25.42 16.02
C VAL A 166 -16.17 25.26 15.01
N LEU A 167 -17.11 26.22 14.98
CA LEU A 167 -18.28 26.16 14.13
C LEU A 167 -17.95 26.35 12.65
N LEU A 168 -17.05 27.30 12.34
CA LEU A 168 -16.55 27.50 10.99
C LEU A 168 -15.78 26.27 10.48
N TYR A 169 -14.90 25.69 11.29
CA TYR A 169 -14.19 24.45 10.95
C TYR A 169 -15.16 23.31 10.66
N ARG A 170 -16.17 23.12 11.53
CA ARG A 170 -17.23 22.13 11.35
C ARG A 170 -18.00 22.35 10.04
N ARG A 171 -18.37 23.60 9.73
CA ARG A 171 -19.03 23.97 8.47
C ARG A 171 -18.16 23.60 7.27
N ILE A 172 -16.90 23.99 7.27
CA ILE A 172 -15.95 23.70 6.18
C ILE A 172 -15.84 22.19 5.98
N VAL A 173 -15.62 21.41 7.04
CA VAL A 173 -15.52 19.94 6.94
C VAL A 173 -16.82 19.33 6.39
N GLY A 174 -17.98 19.87 6.78
CA GLY A 174 -19.29 19.46 6.26
C GLY A 174 -19.43 19.69 4.76
N GLU A 175 -19.05 20.88 4.27
CA GLU A 175 -19.10 21.24 2.85
C GLU A 175 -18.15 20.36 2.02
N LEU A 176 -16.90 20.19 2.48
CA LEU A 176 -15.93 19.32 1.83
C LEU A 176 -16.45 17.87 1.74
N ALA A 177 -17.09 17.37 2.80
CA ALA A 177 -17.69 16.04 2.82
C ALA A 177 -18.86 15.92 1.84
N ALA A 178 -19.75 16.91 1.79
CA ALA A 178 -20.88 16.96 0.86
C ALA A 178 -20.40 16.97 -0.60
N ALA A 179 -19.38 17.78 -0.90
CA ALA A 179 -18.76 17.89 -2.22
C ALA A 179 -17.88 16.68 -2.61
N LYS A 180 -17.64 15.74 -1.69
CA LYS A 180 -16.67 14.63 -1.85
C LYS A 180 -15.26 15.14 -2.20
N ALA A 181 -14.93 16.32 -1.71
CA ALA A 181 -13.65 16.94 -1.92
C ALA A 181 -12.57 16.09 -1.23
N ARG A 182 -11.45 15.91 -1.91
CA ARG A 182 -10.34 15.08 -1.43
C ARG A 182 -9.03 15.72 -1.84
N PHE A 183 -7.98 15.43 -1.09
CA PHE A 183 -6.63 15.77 -1.50
C PHE A 183 -6.34 15.21 -2.90
N VAL A 184 -5.90 16.11 -3.78
CA VAL A 184 -5.32 15.82 -5.09
C VAL A 184 -4.06 16.68 -5.14
N ALA A 185 -2.89 16.05 -5.34
CA ALA A 185 -1.62 16.78 -5.33
C ALA A 185 -1.63 17.94 -6.33
N GLY A 186 -1.40 19.18 -5.89
CA GLY A 186 -1.51 20.41 -6.69
C GLY A 186 -2.92 20.71 -7.26
N GLY A 187 -3.95 20.09 -6.71
CA GLY A 187 -5.34 20.32 -7.12
C GLY A 187 -5.76 21.77 -6.90
N VAL A 188 -6.76 22.22 -7.66
CA VAL A 188 -7.33 23.55 -7.47
C VAL A 188 -8.03 23.61 -6.10
N PRO A 189 -7.91 24.72 -5.33
CA PRO A 189 -8.63 24.88 -4.09
C PRO A 189 -10.14 24.69 -4.26
N HIS A 190 -10.78 24.05 -3.28
CA HIS A 190 -12.22 23.95 -3.24
C HIS A 190 -12.82 25.27 -2.75
N ARG A 191 -13.81 25.82 -3.46
CA ARG A 191 -14.40 27.12 -3.13
C ARG A 191 -15.75 26.92 -2.44
N ILE A 192 -15.89 27.50 -1.25
CA ILE A 192 -17.14 27.58 -0.50
C ILE A 192 -17.58 29.03 -0.51
N GLU A 193 -18.69 29.34 -1.19
CA GLU A 193 -19.23 30.69 -1.26
C GLU A 193 -20.34 30.87 -0.22
N LEU A 194 -20.22 31.90 0.62
CA LEU A 194 -21.19 32.20 1.67
C LEU A 194 -21.58 33.68 1.62
N LYS A 195 -22.89 33.95 1.74
CA LYS A 195 -23.36 35.32 2.00
C LYS A 195 -22.99 35.75 3.41
N PRO A 196 -22.87 37.07 3.71
CA PRO A 196 -22.56 37.53 5.06
C PRO A 196 -23.48 36.97 6.16
N ILE A 197 -24.79 36.84 5.87
CA ILE A 197 -25.76 36.28 6.81
C ILE A 197 -25.56 34.78 7.04
N GLU A 198 -25.23 34.03 5.99
CA GLU A 198 -24.94 32.59 6.08
C GLU A 198 -23.63 32.35 6.83
N LEU A 199 -22.62 33.20 6.60
CA LEU A 199 -21.36 33.16 7.31
C LEU A 199 -21.53 33.48 8.80
N ALA A 200 -22.33 34.49 9.14
CA ALA A 200 -22.68 34.79 10.53
C ALA A 200 -23.37 33.60 11.20
N ALA A 201 -24.37 33.01 10.53
CA ALA A 201 -25.07 31.83 11.02
C ALA A 201 -24.13 30.62 11.19
N ALA A 202 -23.21 30.39 10.24
CA ALA A 202 -22.21 29.33 10.31
C ALA A 202 -21.23 29.50 11.49
N MET A 203 -21.04 30.72 12.00
CA MET A 203 -20.22 31.02 13.18
C MET A 203 -21.05 31.13 14.47
N GLY A 204 -22.36 30.83 14.43
CA GLY A 204 -23.24 30.88 15.59
C GLY A 204 -23.63 32.29 16.03
N LEU A 205 -23.64 33.24 15.10
CA LEU A 205 -23.96 34.64 15.36
C LEU A 205 -25.32 35.02 14.75
N SER A 206 -26.11 35.77 15.50
CA SER A 206 -27.33 36.44 15.02
C SER A 206 -27.08 37.94 14.91
N ASP A 207 -27.46 38.54 13.79
CA ASP A 207 -27.50 40.00 13.58
C ASP A 207 -26.18 40.75 13.92
N VAL A 208 -25.15 40.56 13.08
CA VAL A 208 -23.83 41.19 13.25
C VAL A 208 -23.48 42.06 12.06
N ARG A 209 -22.99 43.28 12.32
CA ARG A 209 -22.48 44.17 11.27
C ARG A 209 -21.28 43.54 10.55
N VAL A 210 -21.26 43.63 9.22
CA VAL A 210 -20.24 42.99 8.37
C VAL A 210 -18.80 43.30 8.80
N GLY A 211 -18.48 44.54 9.17
CA GLY A 211 -17.14 44.91 9.63
C GLY A 211 -16.74 44.17 10.92
N GLN A 212 -17.66 44.02 11.86
CA GLN A 212 -17.45 43.27 13.10
C GLN A 212 -17.36 41.77 12.83
N LEU A 213 -18.22 41.24 11.95
CA LEU A 213 -18.19 39.84 11.50
C LEU A 213 -16.78 39.46 11.00
N LYS A 214 -16.17 40.33 10.20
CA LYS A 214 -14.83 40.12 9.64
C LYS A 214 -13.74 40.19 10.70
N ALA A 215 -13.65 41.33 11.40
CA ALA A 215 -12.51 41.63 12.26
C ALA A 215 -12.53 40.84 13.58
N ALA A 216 -13.71 40.68 14.19
CA ALA A 216 -13.85 40.08 15.51
C ALA A 216 -14.08 38.57 15.49
N TYR A 217 -14.55 38.01 14.36
CA TYR A 217 -14.94 36.59 14.30
C TYR A 217 -14.24 35.83 13.18
N LEU A 218 -14.37 36.25 11.92
CA LEU A 218 -13.81 35.53 10.78
C LEU A 218 -12.27 35.49 10.83
N ALA A 219 -11.61 36.64 11.01
CA ALA A 219 -10.16 36.69 11.01
C ALA A 219 -9.52 35.88 12.16
N PRO A 220 -10.00 35.98 13.42
CA PRO A 220 -9.54 35.11 14.50
C PRO A 220 -9.81 33.62 14.23
N ALA A 221 -10.99 33.27 13.70
CA ALA A 221 -11.33 31.89 13.37
C ALA A 221 -10.42 31.29 12.30
N LEU A 222 -10.12 32.05 11.23
CA LEU A 222 -9.19 31.62 10.18
C LEU A 222 -7.75 31.53 10.70
N GLY A 223 -7.33 32.43 11.59
CA GLY A 223 -6.03 32.37 12.26
C GLY A 223 -5.86 31.06 13.04
N GLU A 224 -6.84 30.70 13.87
CA GLU A 224 -6.82 29.45 14.61
C GLU A 224 -6.91 28.21 13.72
N ILE A 225 -7.74 28.23 12.67
CA ILE A 225 -7.80 27.15 11.68
C ILE A 225 -6.43 26.96 11.03
N ALA A 226 -5.76 28.04 10.61
CA ALA A 226 -4.43 27.95 10.03
C ALA A 226 -3.37 27.43 11.01
N GLU A 227 -3.50 27.73 12.30
CA GLU A 227 -2.57 27.29 13.35
C GLU A 227 -2.74 25.80 13.71
N HIS A 228 -3.99 25.31 13.74
CA HIS A 228 -4.30 24.00 14.34
C HIS A 228 -4.75 22.94 13.34
N VAL A 229 -5.36 23.31 12.21
CA VAL A 229 -5.85 22.36 11.21
C VAL A 229 -4.72 21.93 10.29
N ARG A 230 -4.43 20.63 10.29
CA ARG A 230 -3.35 20.04 9.46
C ARG A 230 -3.84 19.47 8.13
N ALA A 231 -5.14 19.31 7.96
CA ALA A 231 -5.72 18.63 6.79
C ALA A 231 -5.89 19.56 5.57
N PHE A 232 -6.02 20.87 5.81
CA PHE A 232 -6.25 21.86 4.76
C PHE A 232 -5.88 23.25 5.26
N ARG A 233 -5.64 24.16 4.31
CA ARG A 233 -5.50 25.59 4.51
C ARG A 233 -6.73 26.31 3.97
N VAL A 234 -7.09 27.44 4.58
CA VAL A 234 -8.23 28.25 4.15
C VAL A 234 -7.77 29.67 3.93
N VAL A 235 -8.13 30.24 2.78
CA VAL A 235 -7.99 31.67 2.47
C VAL A 235 -9.37 32.23 2.20
N ALA A 236 -9.70 33.35 2.83
CA ALA A 236 -10.96 34.06 2.54
C ALA A 236 -10.71 35.14 1.49
N GLU A 237 -11.49 35.08 0.42
CA GLU A 237 -11.55 36.09 -0.63
C GLU A 237 -12.90 36.82 -0.53
N GLU A 238 -12.85 38.15 -0.57
CA GLU A 238 -14.04 38.99 -0.43
C GLU A 238 -14.51 39.48 -1.79
N VAL A 239 -15.80 39.29 -2.08
CA VAL A 239 -16.42 39.79 -3.31
C VAL A 239 -17.40 40.90 -2.93
N HIS A 240 -17.08 42.10 -3.39
CA HIS A 240 -17.88 43.30 -3.19
C HIS A 240 -18.73 43.58 -4.42
N GLY A 241 -19.95 44.07 -4.19
CA GLY A 241 -20.86 44.47 -5.25
C GLY A 241 -20.54 45.85 -5.83
N GLU A 242 -21.47 46.37 -6.64
CA GLU A 242 -21.34 47.73 -7.17
C GLU A 242 -21.58 48.78 -6.07
N LYS A 243 -20.72 49.79 -6.06
CA LYS A 243 -20.85 50.94 -5.15
C LYS A 243 -22.02 51.82 -5.60
N ARG A 244 -23.07 51.93 -4.78
CA ARG A 244 -24.19 52.84 -5.04
C ARG A 244 -23.81 54.30 -4.76
N PRO A 245 -24.39 55.28 -5.48
CA PRO A 245 -24.18 56.70 -5.19
C PRO A 245 -24.53 57.02 -3.73
N GLY A 246 -23.61 57.67 -3.01
CA GLY A 246 -23.79 58.03 -1.59
C GLY A 246 -23.27 57.01 -0.56
N GLN A 247 -22.81 55.82 -0.96
CA GLN A 247 -22.12 54.90 -0.06
C GLN A 247 -20.60 55.17 -0.05
N LEU A 248 -19.95 55.05 1.11
CA LEU A 248 -18.49 55.20 1.23
C LEU A 248 -17.73 54.01 0.61
N HIS A 249 -18.26 52.80 0.81
CA HIS A 249 -17.68 51.53 0.36
C HIS A 249 -18.73 50.67 -0.34
N ALA A 250 -18.30 49.84 -1.30
CA ALA A 250 -19.15 48.83 -1.92
C ALA A 250 -19.62 47.81 -0.88
N PRO A 251 -20.90 47.36 -0.92
CA PRO A 251 -21.39 46.35 0.01
C PRO A 251 -20.72 45.00 -0.25
N LEU A 252 -20.41 44.26 0.81
CA LEU A 252 -19.93 42.89 0.71
C LEU A 252 -21.08 41.98 0.29
N GLU A 253 -20.97 41.32 -0.86
CA GLU A 253 -22.01 40.42 -1.37
C GLU A 253 -21.80 38.98 -0.90
N ARG A 254 -20.55 38.51 -0.96
CA ARG A 254 -20.17 37.15 -0.57
C ARG A 254 -18.72 37.08 -0.12
N VAL A 255 -18.44 36.08 0.70
CA VAL A 255 -17.09 35.64 1.08
C VAL A 255 -16.87 34.26 0.49
N THR A 256 -15.79 34.10 -0.25
CA THR A 256 -15.36 32.82 -0.81
C THR A 256 -14.24 32.26 0.05
N LEU A 257 -14.47 31.12 0.69
CA LEU A 257 -13.44 30.37 1.38
C LEU A 257 -12.78 29.42 0.38
N ALA A 258 -11.57 29.75 -0.04
CA ALA A 258 -10.72 28.89 -0.85
C ALA A 258 -9.99 27.90 0.07
N VAL A 259 -10.38 26.63 0.00
CA VAL A 259 -9.85 25.54 0.82
C VAL A 259 -8.87 24.70 0.02
N GLU A 260 -7.60 24.78 0.38
CA GLU A 260 -6.52 23.99 -0.22
C GLU A 260 -6.22 22.77 0.65
N PHE A 261 -6.35 21.57 0.10
CA PHE A 261 -6.03 20.34 0.85
C PHE A 261 -4.52 20.18 0.99
N LEU A 262 -4.09 19.87 2.21
CA LEU A 262 -2.71 19.50 2.48
C LEU A 262 -2.54 17.98 2.34
N PRO A 263 -1.34 17.48 2.00
CA PRO A 263 -1.05 16.06 2.02
C PRO A 263 -1.37 15.49 3.41
N PRO A 264 -2.18 14.41 3.53
CA PRO A 264 -2.57 13.86 4.81
C PRO A 264 -1.35 13.37 5.58
N GLU A 265 -1.20 13.85 6.81
CA GLU A 265 -0.10 13.47 7.71
C GLU A 265 -0.13 11.99 8.07
N ARG A 266 -1.33 11.40 8.17
CA ARG A 266 -1.50 10.02 8.59
C ARG A 266 -1.96 9.15 7.43
N LEU A 267 -1.26 8.04 7.22
CA LEU A 267 -1.61 7.13 6.12
C LEU A 267 -2.83 6.24 6.42
N ASP A 268 -3.25 6.11 7.67
CA ASP A 268 -4.51 5.44 8.04
C ASP A 268 -5.75 6.18 7.54
N ALA A 269 -5.64 7.49 7.35
CA ALA A 269 -6.66 8.33 6.73
C ALA A 269 -6.78 8.13 5.21
N VAL A 270 -5.76 7.54 4.57
CA VAL A 270 -5.76 7.35 3.12
C VAL A 270 -6.60 6.12 2.76
N PRO A 271 -7.64 6.25 1.92
CA PRO A 271 -8.41 5.11 1.46
C PRO A 271 -7.51 4.19 0.64
N VAL A 272 -7.22 3.00 1.18
CA VAL A 272 -6.39 2.01 0.49
C VAL A 272 -7.25 1.33 -0.56
N ARG A 273 -6.80 1.34 -1.83
CA ARG A 273 -7.41 0.49 -2.85
C ARG A 273 -7.18 -0.97 -2.46
N ARG A 274 -8.23 -1.80 -2.53
CA ARG A 274 -8.10 -3.23 -2.24
C ARG A 274 -7.15 -3.85 -3.26
N LEU A 275 -5.95 -4.22 -2.82
CA LEU A 275 -5.03 -5.05 -3.60
C LEU A 275 -5.49 -6.50 -3.52
N SER A 276 -5.30 -7.27 -4.60
CA SER A 276 -5.48 -8.70 -4.52
C SER A 276 -4.43 -9.29 -3.56
N ARG A 277 -4.72 -10.47 -2.98
CA ARG A 277 -3.75 -11.17 -2.12
C ARG A 277 -2.46 -11.47 -2.87
N GLU A 278 -2.55 -11.68 -4.18
CA GLU A 278 -1.41 -11.96 -5.05
C GLU A 278 -0.53 -10.72 -5.24
N ASP A 279 -1.13 -9.57 -5.52
CA ASP A 279 -0.39 -8.29 -5.62
C ASP A 279 0.27 -7.92 -4.29
N PHE A 280 -0.39 -8.20 -3.16
CA PHE A 280 0.17 -7.95 -1.85
C PHE A 280 1.34 -8.89 -1.51
N VAL A 281 1.23 -10.18 -1.84
CA VAL A 281 2.33 -11.14 -1.70
C VAL A 281 3.50 -10.77 -2.60
N PHE A 282 3.24 -10.29 -3.82
CA PHE A 282 4.27 -9.76 -4.71
C PHE A 282 5.04 -8.59 -4.06
N LEU A 283 4.33 -7.60 -3.48
CA LEU A 283 4.99 -6.48 -2.79
C LEU A 283 5.87 -6.93 -1.62
N LEU A 284 5.42 -7.96 -0.88
CA LEU A 284 6.22 -8.54 0.20
C LEU A 284 7.48 -9.27 -0.32
N GLN A 285 7.38 -9.91 -1.49
CA GLN A 285 8.50 -10.62 -2.13
C GLN A 285 9.54 -9.67 -2.75
N GLN A 286 9.16 -8.42 -3.07
CA GLN A 286 10.06 -7.37 -3.54
C GLN A 286 10.78 -6.62 -2.42
N GLY A 287 10.62 -7.03 -1.16
CA GLY A 287 11.28 -6.40 -0.02
C GLY A 287 12.80 -6.28 -0.21
N ASP A 288 13.36 -5.15 0.23
CA ASP A 288 14.80 -4.91 0.33
C ASP A 288 15.37 -5.59 1.60
N ALA A 289 16.66 -5.37 1.86
CA ALA A 289 17.27 -5.64 3.16
C ALA A 289 16.43 -5.00 4.28
N ALA A 290 16.37 -5.62 5.46
CA ALA A 290 15.44 -5.22 6.52
C ALA A 290 15.49 -3.72 6.86
N ARG A 291 16.69 -3.13 6.83
CA ARG A 291 16.95 -1.70 7.06
C ARG A 291 16.22 -0.76 6.10
N TYR A 292 16.06 -1.13 4.83
CA TYR A 292 15.47 -0.26 3.79
C TYR A 292 14.08 -0.70 3.35
N ARG A 293 13.55 -1.76 3.97
CA ARG A 293 12.32 -2.41 3.56
C ARG A 293 11.11 -1.57 3.94
N VAL A 294 10.30 -1.23 2.94
CA VAL A 294 9.02 -0.56 3.12
C VAL A 294 7.91 -1.60 3.19
N SER A 295 6.98 -1.46 4.13
CA SER A 295 5.85 -2.37 4.27
C SER A 295 4.88 -2.22 3.09
N GLY A 296 4.32 -3.35 2.64
CA GLY A 296 3.32 -3.35 1.54
C GLY A 296 2.10 -2.47 1.84
N LYS A 297 1.74 -2.32 3.12
CA LYS A 297 0.66 -1.44 3.58
C LYS A 297 1.01 0.03 3.34
N VAL A 298 2.21 0.47 3.71
CA VAL A 298 2.69 1.84 3.47
C VAL A 298 2.80 2.12 1.97
N LEU A 299 3.40 1.22 1.20
CA LEU A 299 3.47 1.31 -0.27
C LEU A 299 2.09 1.54 -0.89
N SER A 300 1.12 0.67 -0.56
CA SER A 300 -0.25 0.78 -1.09
C SER A 300 -0.95 2.11 -0.74
N ARG A 301 -0.68 2.66 0.45
CA ARG A 301 -1.26 3.91 0.94
C ARG A 301 -0.64 5.12 0.26
N VAL A 302 0.69 5.17 0.17
CA VAL A 302 1.40 6.27 -0.49
C VAL A 302 1.06 6.32 -1.97
N SER A 303 0.97 5.17 -2.65
CA SER A 303 0.54 5.13 -4.05
C SER A 303 -0.90 5.59 -4.25
N ALA A 304 -1.81 5.21 -3.33
CA ALA A 304 -3.18 5.73 -3.36
C ALA A 304 -3.24 7.23 -3.08
N LEU A 305 -2.30 7.77 -2.29
CA LEU A 305 -2.25 9.17 -1.92
C LEU A 305 -1.80 10.07 -3.07
N PHE A 306 -0.75 9.67 -3.79
CA PHE A 306 -0.13 10.49 -4.84
C PHE A 306 -0.42 9.97 -6.26
N ALA A 307 -1.61 9.40 -6.48
CA ALA A 307 -2.02 8.89 -7.78
C ALA A 307 -2.15 10.03 -8.82
N GLY A 308 -1.61 9.82 -10.03
CA GLY A 308 -2.01 10.58 -11.22
C GLY A 308 -1.35 11.93 -11.57
N ARG A 309 -0.27 12.39 -10.92
CA ARG A 309 0.43 13.64 -11.33
C ARG A 309 1.95 13.59 -11.40
N SER A 310 2.62 12.84 -10.53
CA SER A 310 4.10 12.76 -10.56
C SER A 310 4.65 11.81 -11.64
N LEU A 311 3.78 11.02 -12.26
CA LEU A 311 4.17 9.92 -13.14
C LEU A 311 3.51 10.08 -14.50
N PRO A 312 4.23 9.82 -15.61
CA PRO A 312 3.64 9.85 -16.94
C PRO A 312 2.46 8.88 -17.00
N GLN A 313 1.27 9.40 -17.28
CA GLN A 313 0.10 8.55 -17.46
C GLN A 313 0.36 7.60 -18.63
N SER A 314 0.11 6.30 -18.42
CA SER A 314 0.00 5.32 -19.51
C SER A 314 -0.93 5.87 -20.58
N ARG A 315 -0.53 5.78 -21.86
CA ARG A 315 -1.33 6.18 -23.02
C ARG A 315 -2.77 5.63 -22.91
N LYS A 316 -3.74 6.44 -23.35
CA LYS A 316 -5.17 6.06 -23.47
C LYS A 316 -5.29 4.68 -24.15
N GLY A 317 -5.98 3.73 -23.51
CA GLY A 317 -6.29 2.41 -24.08
C GLY A 317 -5.73 1.19 -23.33
N SER A 318 -4.92 1.38 -22.29
CA SER A 318 -4.50 0.28 -21.40
C SER A 318 -5.68 -0.19 -20.54
N SER A 319 -5.97 -1.49 -20.54
CA SER A 319 -7.12 -2.08 -19.82
C SER A 319 -6.90 -2.24 -18.30
N ALA A 320 -5.73 -1.86 -17.77
CA ALA A 320 -5.46 -1.78 -16.33
C ALA A 320 -4.21 -0.92 -16.00
N PRO A 321 -4.22 0.44 -16.15
CA PRO A 321 -2.98 1.21 -16.27
C PRO A 321 -2.36 1.78 -14.99
N ALA A 322 -2.99 1.72 -13.80
CA ALA A 322 -2.69 2.72 -12.76
C ALA A 322 -2.26 2.21 -11.38
N LEU A 323 -2.19 0.91 -11.07
CA LEU A 323 -1.87 0.46 -9.70
C LEU A 323 -0.61 -0.38 -9.59
N SER A 324 -0.43 -1.37 -10.47
CA SER A 324 0.83 -2.08 -10.57
C SER A 324 1.93 -1.15 -11.07
N SER A 325 1.64 -0.28 -12.03
CA SER A 325 2.56 0.75 -12.53
C SER A 325 2.89 1.82 -11.48
N GLU A 326 1.88 2.39 -10.80
CA GLU A 326 2.13 3.47 -9.83
C GLU A 326 2.86 2.96 -8.58
N ILE A 327 2.44 1.83 -7.99
CA ILE A 327 3.15 1.26 -6.83
C ILE A 327 4.58 0.89 -7.21
N GLN A 328 4.77 0.25 -8.38
CA GLN A 328 6.10 -0.09 -8.84
C GLN A 328 6.95 1.15 -9.08
N THR A 329 6.39 2.22 -9.65
CA THR A 329 7.17 3.43 -9.91
C THR A 329 7.54 4.15 -8.62
N ARG A 330 6.66 4.19 -7.62
CA ARG A 330 6.99 4.72 -6.29
C ARG A 330 8.07 3.90 -5.61
N LEU A 331 8.01 2.57 -5.74
CA LEU A 331 9.05 1.69 -5.27
C LEU A 331 10.37 1.93 -6.03
N ASP A 332 10.33 2.09 -7.35
CA ASP A 332 11.52 2.37 -8.16
C ASP A 332 12.17 3.70 -7.77
N LEU A 333 11.39 4.76 -7.55
CA LEU A 333 11.90 6.06 -7.08
C LEU A 333 12.62 5.90 -5.73
N TRP A 334 12.02 5.16 -4.80
CA TRP A 334 12.65 4.84 -3.53
C TRP A 334 13.94 4.04 -3.68
N LEU A 335 13.92 2.98 -4.51
CA LEU A 335 15.11 2.14 -4.74
C LEU A 335 16.24 2.94 -5.37
N VAL A 336 15.92 3.86 -6.29
CA VAL A 336 16.90 4.77 -6.89
C VAL A 336 17.46 5.73 -5.85
N ALA A 337 16.62 6.35 -5.02
CA ALA A 337 17.07 7.24 -3.95
C ALA A 337 17.95 6.52 -2.92
N VAL A 338 17.61 5.28 -2.54
CA VAL A 338 18.43 4.43 -1.66
C VAL A 338 19.74 4.04 -2.35
N ASN A 339 19.71 3.70 -3.64
CA ASN A 339 20.92 3.35 -4.38
C ASN A 339 21.87 4.55 -4.49
N GLU A 340 21.34 5.72 -4.86
CA GLU A 340 22.07 7.00 -4.87
C GLU A 340 22.71 7.28 -3.51
N ALA A 341 21.96 7.11 -2.43
CA ALA A 341 22.45 7.34 -1.07
C ALA A 341 23.58 6.38 -0.66
N LEU A 342 23.55 5.13 -1.13
CA LEU A 342 24.54 4.11 -0.81
C LEU A 342 25.79 4.19 -1.68
N THR A 343 25.65 4.56 -2.95
CA THR A 343 26.79 4.68 -3.87
C THR A 343 27.44 6.05 -3.81
N GLY A 344 26.73 7.07 -3.32
CA GLY A 344 27.16 8.47 -3.37
C GLY A 344 27.10 9.07 -4.77
N VAL A 345 26.49 8.40 -5.74
CA VAL A 345 26.39 8.86 -7.13
C VAL A 345 25.04 9.55 -7.33
N PRO A 346 25.00 10.90 -7.42
CA PRO A 346 23.74 11.64 -7.57
C PRO A 346 23.10 11.38 -8.94
N VAL A 347 21.79 11.14 -8.95
CA VAL A 347 20.99 11.06 -10.19
C VAL A 347 20.61 12.46 -10.66
N THR A 348 20.37 13.36 -9.71
CA THR A 348 20.05 14.78 -9.93
C THR A 348 20.78 15.64 -8.90
N HIS A 349 20.95 16.94 -9.17
CA HIS A 349 21.58 17.88 -8.23
C HIS A 349 20.79 18.02 -6.92
N ALA A 350 19.50 17.68 -6.92
CA ALA A 350 18.69 17.71 -5.70
C ALA A 350 19.16 16.71 -4.63
N ALA A 351 19.99 15.73 -5.00
CA ALA A 351 20.56 14.75 -4.07
C ALA A 351 21.34 15.40 -2.92
N GLU A 352 21.96 16.55 -3.18
CA GLU A 352 22.80 17.27 -2.21
C GLU A 352 22.01 18.24 -1.31
N THR A 353 20.84 18.67 -1.75
CA THR A 353 20.06 19.75 -1.12
C THR A 353 18.83 19.25 -0.39
N ARG A 354 18.20 18.17 -0.86
CA ARG A 354 16.95 17.64 -0.29
C ARG A 354 17.16 16.90 1.03
N ALA A 355 16.09 16.85 1.82
CA ALA A 355 16.11 16.22 3.14
C ALA A 355 16.05 14.69 3.05
N TYR A 356 15.38 14.15 2.03
CA TYR A 356 15.19 12.71 1.87
C TYR A 356 15.93 12.15 0.65
N ARG A 357 17.15 12.65 0.42
CA ARG A 357 18.05 12.20 -0.66
C ARG A 357 19.49 12.05 -0.15
N GLY A 358 20.33 11.36 -0.92
CA GLY A 358 21.75 11.17 -0.60
C GLY A 358 22.00 10.66 0.82
N ALA A 359 23.06 11.13 1.47
CA ALA A 359 23.40 10.72 2.83
C ALA A 359 22.33 11.08 3.88
N ARG A 360 21.56 12.17 3.67
CA ARG A 360 20.49 12.59 4.59
C ARG A 360 19.33 11.60 4.59
N LEU A 361 19.06 10.93 3.47
CA LEU A 361 18.09 9.85 3.41
C LEU A 361 18.45 8.71 4.38
N LEU A 362 19.72 8.29 4.42
CA LEU A 362 20.15 7.22 5.33
C LEU A 362 20.02 7.64 6.80
N ALA A 363 20.36 8.89 7.13
CA ALA A 363 20.17 9.43 8.47
C ALA A 363 18.68 9.46 8.88
N ALA A 364 17.78 9.83 7.97
CA ALA A 364 16.34 9.81 8.21
C ALA A 364 15.82 8.37 8.42
N ILE A 365 16.31 7.40 7.64
CA ILE A 365 15.97 5.98 7.82
C ILE A 365 16.42 5.48 9.19
N GLU A 366 17.62 5.85 9.65
CA GLU A 366 18.08 5.49 11.01
C GLU A 366 17.21 6.12 12.10
N ALA A 367 16.83 7.38 11.96
CA ALA A 367 16.10 8.11 12.98
C ALA A 367 14.62 7.69 13.08
N ALA A 368 13.95 7.48 11.93
CA ALA A 368 12.49 7.30 11.87
C ALA A 368 12.04 5.97 11.26
N GLY A 369 12.96 5.16 10.73
CA GLY A 369 12.67 3.94 9.99
C GLY A 369 12.30 4.18 8.53
N ALA A 370 12.38 3.09 7.74
CA ALA A 370 12.13 3.14 6.29
C ALA A 370 10.69 3.55 5.94
N ASP A 371 9.69 3.07 6.67
CA ASP A 371 8.27 3.36 6.40
C ASP A 371 7.94 4.86 6.56
N ALA A 372 8.38 5.48 7.66
CA ALA A 372 8.14 6.91 7.90
C ALA A 372 8.92 7.76 6.88
N THR A 373 10.17 7.41 6.63
CA THR A 373 11.03 8.13 5.69
C THR A 373 10.51 8.02 4.25
N PHE A 374 10.01 6.87 3.84
CA PHE A 374 9.41 6.66 2.52
C PHE A 374 8.22 7.59 2.27
N ILE A 375 7.42 7.87 3.29
CA ILE A 375 6.28 8.80 3.20
C ILE A 375 6.78 10.22 3.00
N SER A 376 7.71 10.66 3.84
CA SER A 376 8.25 12.01 3.80
C SER A 376 9.01 12.28 2.49
N PHE A 377 9.78 11.31 2.01
CA PHE A 377 10.40 11.33 0.68
C PHE A 377 9.36 11.59 -0.42
N HIS A 378 8.25 10.85 -0.41
CA HIS A 378 7.20 11.02 -1.42
C HIS A 378 6.39 12.30 -1.28
N ARG A 379 6.32 12.90 -0.08
CA ARG A 379 5.77 14.26 0.12
C ARG A 379 6.69 15.30 -0.52
N GLU A 380 7.98 15.26 -0.19
CA GLU A 380 8.98 16.17 -0.77
C GLU A 380 9.00 16.07 -2.30
N GLU A 381 8.93 14.85 -2.85
CA GLU A 381 8.85 14.61 -4.30
C GLU A 381 7.51 15.03 -4.93
N ALA A 382 6.41 15.05 -4.17
CA ALA A 382 5.13 15.54 -4.66
C ALA A 382 5.05 17.08 -4.64
N ASP A 383 5.64 17.71 -3.63
CA ASP A 383 5.68 19.16 -3.46
C ASP A 383 6.66 19.80 -4.47
N ALA A 384 7.80 19.16 -4.70
CA ALA A 384 8.77 19.56 -5.71
C ALA A 384 9.23 18.32 -6.51
N PRO A 385 8.64 18.01 -7.67
CA PRO A 385 9.08 16.87 -8.49
C PRO A 385 10.53 17.03 -8.98
N ASP A 386 11.33 15.95 -8.91
CA ASP A 386 12.73 15.93 -9.37
C ASP A 386 13.16 14.55 -9.90
N LEU A 387 13.11 13.51 -9.06
CA LEU A 387 13.48 12.15 -9.47
C LEU A 387 12.50 11.56 -10.49
N GLY A 388 11.19 11.83 -10.32
CA GLY A 388 10.15 11.36 -11.22
C GLY A 388 10.41 11.73 -12.68
N PRO A 389 10.55 13.04 -13.00
CA PRO A 389 10.91 13.51 -14.33
C PRO A 389 12.24 12.94 -14.86
N ALA A 390 13.29 12.91 -14.03
CA ALA A 390 14.62 12.42 -14.44
C ALA A 390 14.60 10.93 -14.85
N LEU A 391 13.75 10.12 -14.21
CA LEU A 391 13.59 8.70 -14.54
C LEU A 391 12.62 8.42 -15.70
N GLY A 392 11.94 9.46 -16.21
CA GLY A 392 10.96 9.36 -17.30
C GLY A 392 11.57 9.21 -18.69
N CYS A 393 12.87 9.46 -18.86
CA CYS A 393 13.60 9.32 -20.12
C CYS A 393 14.25 7.94 -20.29
N ASP A 394 14.75 7.63 -21.48
CA ASP A 394 15.40 6.34 -21.79
C ASP A 394 16.61 6.05 -20.89
N ALA A 395 17.38 7.08 -20.51
CA ALA A 395 18.49 6.96 -19.56
C ALA A 395 18.00 6.52 -18.16
N GLY A 396 16.79 6.95 -17.76
CA GLY A 396 16.14 6.57 -16.52
C GLY A 396 15.76 5.09 -16.42
N VAL A 397 15.68 4.37 -17.54
CA VAL A 397 15.45 2.92 -17.54
C VAL A 397 16.65 2.18 -16.94
N ARG A 398 17.88 2.55 -17.34
CA ARG A 398 19.11 1.90 -16.84
C ARG A 398 19.28 2.13 -15.34
N VAL A 399 19.08 3.37 -14.89
CA VAL A 399 19.16 3.74 -13.47
C VAL A 399 18.20 2.91 -12.61
N ARG A 400 16.96 2.67 -13.09
CA ARG A 400 15.99 1.81 -12.41
C ARG A 400 16.43 0.35 -12.37
N VAL A 401 16.97 -0.18 -13.46
CA VAL A 401 17.49 -1.56 -13.52
C VAL A 401 18.64 -1.74 -12.54
N ASP A 402 19.59 -0.80 -12.52
CA ASP A 402 20.74 -0.85 -11.60
C ASP A 402 20.30 -0.80 -10.14
N ALA A 403 19.34 0.07 -9.81
CA ALA A 403 18.78 0.15 -8.47
C ALA A 403 18.06 -1.16 -8.03
N ARG A 404 17.32 -1.81 -8.95
CA ARG A 404 16.66 -3.11 -8.68
C ARG A 404 17.67 -4.23 -8.49
N LYS A 405 18.75 -4.24 -9.27
CA LYS A 405 19.85 -5.19 -9.13
C LYS A 405 20.57 -5.00 -7.80
N ALA A 406 20.92 -3.75 -7.45
CA ALA A 406 21.52 -3.42 -6.17
C ALA A 406 20.66 -3.87 -4.98
N ARG A 407 19.33 -3.71 -5.06
CA ARG A 407 18.39 -4.26 -4.08
C ARG A 407 18.47 -5.78 -3.97
N ALA A 408 18.52 -6.49 -5.10
CA ALA A 408 18.66 -7.95 -5.09
C ALA A 408 19.96 -8.39 -4.41
N ASP A 409 21.04 -7.68 -4.67
CA ASP A 409 22.36 -7.96 -4.11
C ASP A 409 22.40 -7.67 -2.60
N ARG A 410 21.80 -6.57 -2.13
CA ARG A 410 21.65 -6.27 -0.70
C ARG A 410 20.90 -7.37 0.05
N ARG A 411 19.77 -7.82 -0.51
CA ARG A 411 18.99 -8.90 0.09
C ARG A 411 19.78 -10.22 0.14
N LYS A 412 20.45 -10.58 -0.96
CA LYS A 412 21.32 -11.78 -1.00
C LYS A 412 22.46 -11.68 0.03
N ALA A 413 23.02 -10.50 0.25
CA ALA A 413 24.05 -10.28 1.27
C ALA A 413 23.51 -10.45 2.69
N GLU A 414 22.33 -9.90 3.01
CA GLU A 414 21.66 -10.07 4.29
C GLU A 414 21.31 -11.55 4.57
N ASP A 415 20.71 -12.24 3.59
CA ASP A 415 20.38 -13.67 3.71
C ASP A 415 21.64 -14.51 3.97
N ARG A 416 22.77 -14.18 3.33
CA ARG A 416 24.07 -14.83 3.58
C ARG A 416 24.60 -14.52 4.98
N GLY A 417 24.44 -13.29 5.46
CA GLY A 417 24.80 -12.88 6.81
C GLY A 417 24.04 -13.69 7.86
N GLN A 418 22.70 -13.70 7.77
CA GLN A 418 21.82 -14.48 8.65
C GLN A 418 22.16 -15.98 8.63
N ALA A 419 22.42 -16.54 7.43
CA ALA A 419 22.83 -17.93 7.32
C ALA A 419 24.19 -18.21 7.99
N ASN A 420 25.11 -17.26 7.95
CA ASN A 420 26.40 -17.37 8.63
C ASN A 420 26.26 -17.23 10.15
N ASP A 421 25.42 -16.33 10.63
CA ASP A 421 25.15 -16.14 12.06
C ASP A 421 24.45 -17.37 12.65
N ALA A 422 23.44 -17.90 11.97
CA ALA A 422 22.80 -19.17 12.35
C ALA A 422 23.81 -20.33 12.41
N ARG A 423 24.79 -20.37 11.47
CA ARG A 423 25.88 -21.36 11.52
C ARG A 423 26.81 -21.14 12.72
N ARG A 424 27.11 -19.88 13.08
CA ARG A 424 27.92 -19.54 14.25
C ARG A 424 27.20 -19.92 15.54
N GLU A 425 25.92 -19.63 15.66
CA GLU A 425 25.10 -19.99 16.81
C GLU A 425 25.02 -21.52 16.98
N VAL A 426 24.80 -22.27 15.90
CA VAL A 426 24.83 -23.74 15.94
C VAL A 426 26.21 -24.26 16.34
N ARG A 427 27.30 -23.64 15.91
CA ARG A 427 28.66 -24.00 16.34
C ARG A 427 28.89 -23.69 17.82
N ALA A 428 28.42 -22.54 18.31
CA ALA A 428 28.50 -22.16 19.71
C ALA A 428 27.70 -23.12 20.61
N LYS A 429 26.46 -23.45 20.24
CA LYS A 429 25.63 -24.45 20.93
C LYS A 429 26.27 -25.84 20.95
N ARG A 430 26.97 -26.23 19.87
CA ARG A 430 27.76 -27.47 19.86
C ARG A 430 28.97 -27.42 20.79
N ALA A 431 29.68 -26.29 20.83
CA ALA A 431 30.82 -26.10 21.73
C ALA A 431 30.37 -26.10 23.21
N ALA A 432 29.16 -25.61 23.49
CA ALA A 432 28.53 -25.63 24.81
C ALA A 432 27.89 -26.98 25.19
N GLY A 433 27.92 -28.00 24.30
CA GLY A 433 27.31 -29.31 24.56
C GLY A 433 25.78 -29.36 24.45
N GLU A 434 25.12 -28.24 24.14
CA GLU A 434 23.65 -28.12 24.03
C GLU A 434 23.09 -28.64 22.69
N ALA A 435 23.95 -28.87 21.70
CA ALA A 435 23.55 -29.39 20.40
C ALA A 435 24.33 -30.66 20.04
N PRO A 436 23.69 -31.64 19.37
CA PRO A 436 24.34 -32.90 19.02
C PRO A 436 25.59 -32.67 18.17
N ALA A 437 26.64 -33.42 18.49
CA ALA A 437 27.91 -33.41 17.79
C ALA A 437 27.68 -33.51 16.28
N SER A 438 28.43 -32.71 15.50
CA SER A 438 28.27 -32.75 14.05
C SER A 438 28.69 -34.13 13.55
N VAL A 439 27.74 -34.93 13.08
CA VAL A 439 28.06 -36.20 12.44
C VAL A 439 28.97 -35.87 11.25
N PRO A 440 30.22 -36.35 11.23
CA PRO A 440 31.12 -36.08 10.12
C PRO A 440 30.43 -36.54 8.85
N ARG A 441 30.23 -35.60 7.90
CA ARG A 441 29.85 -35.99 6.55
C ARG A 441 31.00 -36.85 6.05
N LYS A 442 30.82 -38.18 6.03
CA LYS A 442 31.61 -39.06 5.17
C LYS A 442 31.45 -38.49 3.76
N THR A 443 32.44 -37.72 3.33
CA THR A 443 32.68 -37.42 1.94
C THR A 443 32.92 -38.78 1.31
N VAL A 444 31.86 -39.35 0.75
CA VAL A 444 32.02 -40.46 -0.19
C VAL A 444 32.82 -39.83 -1.31
N LYS A 445 34.14 -40.08 -1.32
CA LYS A 445 34.94 -39.96 -2.53
C LYS A 445 34.18 -40.82 -3.53
N ALA A 446 33.47 -40.16 -4.44
CA ALA A 446 32.91 -40.85 -5.58
C ALA A 446 34.12 -41.46 -6.28
N THR A 447 34.27 -42.77 -6.15
CA THR A 447 35.13 -43.54 -7.04
C THR A 447 34.73 -43.10 -8.44
N PRO A 448 35.67 -42.62 -9.28
CA PRO A 448 35.35 -42.36 -10.67
C PRO A 448 34.71 -43.64 -11.21
N PRO A 449 33.53 -43.57 -11.85
CA PRO A 449 32.92 -44.75 -12.41
C PRO A 449 33.95 -45.38 -13.36
N ALA A 450 34.22 -46.67 -13.14
CA ALA A 450 35.08 -47.44 -14.02
C ALA A 450 34.60 -47.24 -15.45
N ASP A 451 35.54 -46.96 -16.36
CA ASP A 451 35.29 -46.83 -17.79
C ASP A 451 34.45 -48.03 -18.24
N ALA A 452 33.18 -47.75 -18.55
CA ALA A 452 32.32 -48.72 -19.17
C ALA A 452 32.91 -49.03 -20.55
N PRO A 453 32.99 -50.30 -20.96
CA PRO A 453 33.37 -50.63 -22.33
C PRO A 453 32.44 -49.88 -23.29
N PRO A 454 32.95 -49.42 -24.45
CA PRO A 454 32.16 -48.66 -25.41
C PRO A 454 30.94 -49.49 -25.82
N VAL A 455 29.79 -49.14 -25.25
CA VAL A 455 28.51 -49.62 -25.74
C VAL A 455 28.34 -48.99 -27.10
N THR A 456 28.50 -49.79 -28.14
CA THR A 456 28.04 -49.47 -29.49
C THR A 456 26.59 -49.08 -29.37
N ALA A 457 26.34 -47.76 -29.47
CA ALA A 457 24.99 -47.23 -29.49
C ALA A 457 24.24 -47.95 -30.61
N PRO A 458 23.05 -48.53 -30.36
CA PRO A 458 22.19 -48.93 -31.46
C PRO A 458 22.00 -47.70 -32.33
N VAL A 459 22.22 -47.86 -33.63
CA VAL A 459 21.93 -46.84 -34.63
C VAL A 459 20.44 -46.57 -34.55
N THR A 460 20.06 -45.62 -33.69
CA THR A 460 18.73 -45.02 -33.72
C THR A 460 18.59 -44.42 -35.11
N PRO A 461 17.54 -44.79 -35.88
CA PRO A 461 17.28 -44.12 -37.14
C PRO A 461 17.23 -42.62 -36.87
N SER A 462 18.05 -41.85 -37.57
CA SER A 462 17.99 -40.38 -37.50
C SER A 462 16.53 -39.98 -37.64
N ALA A 463 16.03 -39.26 -36.63
CA ALA A 463 14.72 -38.66 -36.72
C ALA A 463 14.64 -37.87 -38.04
N PRO A 464 13.51 -37.94 -38.78
CA PRO A 464 13.37 -37.22 -40.03
C PRO A 464 13.72 -35.75 -39.77
N ASP A 465 14.60 -35.20 -40.62
CA ASP A 465 14.97 -33.80 -40.59
C ASP A 465 13.67 -32.97 -40.49
N PRO A 466 13.59 -32.01 -39.55
CA PRO A 466 12.39 -31.20 -39.41
C PRO A 466 12.12 -30.55 -40.77
N GLU A 467 10.91 -30.77 -41.31
CA GLU A 467 10.47 -30.20 -42.58
C GLU A 467 10.91 -28.74 -42.63
N ARG A 468 11.90 -28.44 -43.49
CA ARG A 468 12.30 -27.06 -43.74
C ARG A 468 11.06 -26.32 -44.21
N PRO A 469 10.79 -25.12 -43.67
CA PRO A 469 9.64 -24.34 -44.12
C PRO A 469 9.74 -24.17 -45.63
N ASP A 470 8.61 -24.34 -46.32
CA ASP A 470 8.50 -24.14 -47.76
C ASP A 470 9.18 -22.80 -48.12
N PRO A 471 10.18 -22.78 -49.02
CA PRO A 471 10.91 -21.57 -49.36
C PRO A 471 9.99 -20.43 -49.84
N VAL A 472 8.85 -20.77 -50.45
CA VAL A 472 7.84 -19.78 -50.87
C VAL A 472 7.13 -19.17 -49.65
N ALA A 473 6.75 -20.01 -48.68
CA ALA A 473 6.15 -19.55 -47.42
C ALA A 473 7.13 -18.70 -46.59
N LEU A 474 8.41 -19.09 -46.56
CA LEU A 474 9.47 -18.33 -45.89
C LEU A 474 9.64 -16.94 -46.52
N ALA A 475 9.76 -16.85 -47.85
CA ALA A 475 9.88 -15.58 -48.55
C ALA A 475 8.67 -14.66 -48.28
N ARG A 476 7.45 -15.22 -48.28
CA ARG A 476 6.23 -14.48 -47.96
C ARG A 476 6.20 -14.00 -46.51
N ALA A 477 6.62 -14.83 -45.55
CA ALA A 477 6.69 -14.43 -44.14
C ALA A 477 7.69 -13.28 -43.93
N LEU A 478 8.87 -13.36 -44.56
CA LEU A 478 9.88 -12.30 -44.48
C LEU A 478 9.39 -10.99 -45.11
N ALA A 479 8.63 -11.06 -46.21
CA ALA A 479 8.00 -9.89 -46.81
C ALA A 479 7.00 -9.23 -45.85
N ILE A 480 6.14 -10.01 -45.18
CA ILE A 480 5.21 -9.51 -44.15
C ILE A 480 5.97 -8.85 -43.00
N LEU A 481 6.97 -9.52 -42.43
CA LEU A 481 7.73 -9.03 -41.27
C LEU A 481 8.59 -7.80 -41.58
N SER A 482 8.89 -7.54 -42.85
CA SER A 482 9.66 -6.36 -43.27
C SER A 482 8.81 -5.08 -43.36
N THR A 483 7.48 -5.20 -43.32
CA THR A 483 6.55 -4.06 -43.40
C THR A 483 6.65 -3.14 -42.17
N PRO A 484 6.43 -1.82 -42.32
CA PRO A 484 6.39 -0.90 -41.19
C PRO A 484 5.25 -1.24 -40.21
N GLU A 485 4.13 -1.77 -40.69
CA GLU A 485 3.00 -2.24 -39.88
C GLU A 485 3.40 -3.43 -39.00
N ALA A 486 4.12 -4.43 -39.55
CA ALA A 486 4.62 -5.55 -38.76
C ALA A 486 5.65 -5.09 -37.71
N ARG A 487 6.49 -4.09 -38.01
CA ARG A 487 7.40 -3.49 -37.01
C ARG A 487 6.63 -2.76 -35.91
N ALA A 488 5.53 -2.09 -36.23
CA ALA A 488 4.66 -1.48 -35.24
C ALA A 488 3.96 -2.53 -34.36
N GLU A 489 3.48 -3.62 -34.95
CA GLU A 489 2.95 -4.78 -34.20
C GLU A 489 4.02 -5.42 -33.31
N ALA A 490 5.26 -5.57 -33.79
CA ALA A 490 6.37 -6.10 -33.02
C ALA A 490 6.69 -5.22 -31.80
N LYS A 491 6.76 -3.89 -32.01
CA LYS A 491 6.88 -2.92 -30.92
C LYS A 491 5.75 -3.04 -29.91
N ALA A 492 4.51 -3.15 -30.38
CA ALA A 492 3.35 -3.35 -29.52
C ALA A 492 3.41 -4.69 -28.75
N LEU A 493 3.88 -5.76 -29.39
CA LEU A 493 4.11 -7.07 -28.79
C LEU A 493 5.18 -7.01 -27.69
N GLY A 494 6.29 -6.30 -27.94
CA GLY A 494 7.32 -6.01 -26.95
C GLY A 494 6.77 -5.28 -25.73
N TRP A 495 5.91 -4.26 -25.93
CA TRP A 495 5.21 -3.60 -24.82
C TRP A 495 4.19 -4.50 -24.12
N TYR A 496 3.49 -5.35 -24.86
CA TYR A 496 2.50 -6.27 -24.31
C TYR A 496 3.12 -7.31 -23.39
N TRP A 497 4.37 -7.72 -23.65
CA TRP A 497 5.13 -8.58 -22.77
C TRP A 497 5.74 -7.88 -21.56
N GLN A 498 5.70 -6.54 -21.48
CA GLN A 498 6.31 -5.80 -20.38
C GLN A 498 5.79 -6.24 -19.00
N PRO A 499 4.47 -6.42 -18.78
CA PRO A 499 3.98 -6.99 -17.52
C PRO A 499 4.48 -8.41 -17.28
N GLY A 500 4.72 -9.20 -18.34
CA GLY A 500 5.32 -10.52 -18.22
C GLY A 500 6.78 -10.48 -17.78
N LEU A 501 7.54 -9.44 -18.15
CA LEU A 501 8.90 -9.25 -17.66
C LEU A 501 8.94 -8.67 -16.24
N ASP A 502 8.06 -7.71 -15.96
CA ASP A 502 7.97 -7.10 -14.64
C ASP A 502 7.45 -8.13 -13.61
N PHE A 503 6.64 -9.10 -14.05
CA PHE A 503 5.96 -10.08 -13.20
C PHE A 503 5.97 -11.50 -13.81
N PRO A 504 7.13 -12.15 -13.97
CA PRO A 504 7.26 -13.37 -14.78
C PRO A 504 6.58 -14.60 -14.16
N LEU A 505 6.49 -14.70 -12.83
CA LEU A 505 5.81 -15.84 -12.18
C LEU A 505 4.27 -15.73 -12.20
N THR A 506 3.71 -14.54 -12.40
CA THR A 506 2.25 -14.31 -12.29
C THR A 506 1.61 -13.84 -13.59
N GLN A 507 2.28 -12.98 -14.36
CA GLN A 507 1.74 -12.41 -15.59
C GLN A 507 2.28 -13.09 -16.84
N ALA A 508 3.54 -13.53 -16.91
CA ALA A 508 4.05 -14.14 -18.13
C ALA A 508 3.28 -15.41 -18.51
N GLY A 509 2.91 -16.25 -17.53
CA GLY A 509 2.06 -17.41 -17.77
C GLY A 509 0.66 -17.03 -18.23
N ARG A 510 0.09 -15.94 -17.69
CA ARG A 510 -1.23 -15.43 -18.09
C ARG A 510 -1.21 -14.89 -19.52
N ILE A 511 -0.19 -14.10 -19.87
CA ILE A 511 0.02 -13.57 -21.22
C ILE A 511 0.23 -14.74 -22.20
N ALA A 512 1.07 -15.70 -21.84
CA ALA A 512 1.28 -16.90 -22.65
C ALA A 512 -0.04 -17.65 -22.88
N ARG A 513 -0.84 -17.85 -21.82
CA ARG A 513 -2.18 -18.47 -21.92
C ARG A 513 -3.12 -17.69 -22.86
N LEU A 514 -3.15 -16.37 -22.78
CA LEU A 514 -3.97 -15.52 -23.65
C LEU A 514 -3.56 -15.66 -25.13
N PHE A 515 -2.26 -15.66 -25.39
CA PHE A 515 -1.72 -15.84 -26.74
C PHE A 515 -1.97 -17.24 -27.31
N LEU A 516 -2.01 -18.27 -26.47
CA LEU A 516 -2.34 -19.62 -26.90
C LEU A 516 -3.82 -19.83 -27.24
N ARG A 517 -4.73 -19.00 -26.71
CA ARG A 517 -6.18 -19.06 -27.03
C ARG A 517 -6.45 -18.47 -28.42
N ALA A 518 -6.42 -17.14 -28.50
CA ALA A 518 -6.78 -16.39 -29.70
C ALA A 518 -6.22 -14.96 -29.71
N GLU A 519 -5.77 -14.44 -28.56
CA GLU A 519 -5.46 -13.00 -28.44
C GLU A 519 -4.24 -12.60 -29.26
N PHE A 520 -3.32 -13.53 -29.54
CA PHE A 520 -2.19 -13.26 -30.45
C PHE A 520 -2.67 -12.97 -31.88
N ALA A 521 -3.58 -13.80 -32.40
CA ALA A 521 -4.13 -13.63 -33.76
C ALA A 521 -4.96 -12.33 -33.88
N VAL A 522 -5.70 -11.98 -32.84
CA VAL A 522 -6.57 -10.79 -32.84
C VAL A 522 -5.76 -9.50 -32.71
N ARG A 523 -4.73 -9.47 -31.86
CA ARG A 523 -3.95 -8.25 -31.58
C ARG A 523 -2.77 -8.04 -32.51
N PHE A 524 -2.21 -9.11 -33.05
CA PHE A 524 -1.00 -9.08 -33.88
C PHE A 524 -1.21 -9.93 -35.14
N PRO A 525 -2.19 -9.57 -36.00
CA PRO A 525 -2.56 -10.37 -37.16
C PRO A 525 -1.40 -10.60 -38.13
N LEU A 526 -0.54 -9.59 -38.38
CA LEU A 526 0.59 -9.73 -39.30
C LEU A 526 1.67 -10.65 -38.73
N LEU A 527 1.99 -10.49 -37.44
CA LEU A 527 2.93 -11.39 -36.76
C LEU A 527 2.39 -12.82 -36.67
N HIS A 528 1.06 -12.96 -36.52
CA HIS A 528 0.41 -14.26 -36.49
C HIS A 528 0.43 -14.96 -37.84
N GLU A 529 0.13 -14.24 -38.93
CA GLU A 529 0.21 -14.78 -40.30
C GLU A 529 1.65 -15.22 -40.63
N ALA A 530 2.63 -14.37 -40.32
CA ALA A 530 4.04 -14.71 -40.49
C ALA A 530 4.45 -15.94 -39.66
N ASP A 531 4.04 -16.01 -38.38
CA ASP A 531 4.31 -17.19 -37.54
C ASP A 531 3.69 -18.47 -38.14
N ILE A 532 2.49 -18.41 -38.72
CA ILE A 532 1.89 -19.57 -39.41
C ILE A 532 2.75 -20.02 -40.59
N LEU A 533 3.15 -19.08 -41.46
CA LEU A 533 3.97 -19.36 -42.64
C LEU A 533 5.34 -19.95 -42.28
N LEU A 534 5.91 -19.55 -41.12
CA LEU A 534 7.19 -20.06 -40.61
C LEU A 534 7.07 -21.42 -39.89
N GLY A 535 5.91 -22.06 -39.84
CA GLY A 535 5.72 -23.32 -39.11
C GLY A 535 5.57 -23.16 -37.60
N ARG A 536 5.05 -21.99 -37.19
CA ARG A 536 4.67 -21.60 -35.81
C ARG A 536 5.82 -21.59 -34.79
N PRO A 537 7.04 -21.11 -35.10
CA PRO A 537 8.17 -21.14 -34.19
C PRO A 537 7.93 -20.31 -32.93
N TYR A 538 7.28 -19.15 -33.04
CA TYR A 538 6.98 -18.29 -31.90
C TYR A 538 5.88 -18.90 -31.03
N ARG A 539 4.81 -19.43 -31.62
CA ARG A 539 3.77 -20.14 -30.85
C ARG A 539 4.34 -21.35 -30.08
N LYS A 540 5.33 -22.05 -30.63
CA LYS A 540 6.07 -23.11 -29.92
C LYS A 540 6.84 -22.56 -28.71
N ASN A 541 7.46 -21.38 -28.82
CA ASN A 541 8.16 -20.71 -27.71
C ASN A 541 7.17 -20.28 -26.61
N VAL A 542 6.05 -19.66 -26.98
CA VAL A 542 4.98 -19.30 -26.04
C VAL A 542 4.38 -20.52 -25.36
N THR A 543 4.24 -21.64 -26.08
CA THR A 543 3.76 -22.92 -25.52
C THR A 543 4.71 -23.47 -24.47
N LEU A 544 6.02 -23.44 -24.73
CA LEU A 544 7.03 -23.84 -23.75
C LEU A 544 6.99 -22.94 -22.51
N LEU A 545 6.96 -21.61 -22.70
CA LEU A 545 6.86 -20.64 -21.62
C LEU A 545 5.62 -20.89 -20.75
N ALA A 546 4.45 -21.08 -21.40
CA ALA A 546 3.20 -21.39 -20.73
C ALA A 546 3.33 -22.65 -19.85
N LYS A 547 3.93 -23.73 -20.40
CA LYS A 547 4.14 -24.99 -19.68
C LYS A 547 5.08 -24.81 -18.48
N LEU A 548 6.17 -24.07 -18.63
CA LEU A 548 7.11 -23.79 -17.53
C LEU A 548 6.44 -23.02 -16.39
N LEU A 549 5.49 -22.13 -16.73
CA LEU A 549 4.76 -21.30 -15.79
C LEU A 549 3.42 -21.91 -15.31
N GLY A 550 3.21 -23.21 -15.54
CA GLY A 550 2.08 -23.95 -14.98
C GLY A 550 0.77 -23.81 -15.74
N VAL A 551 0.81 -23.39 -17.01
CA VAL A 551 -0.36 -23.48 -17.90
C VAL A 551 -0.49 -24.93 -18.39
N THR A 552 -1.63 -25.54 -18.07
CA THR A 552 -1.99 -26.90 -18.49
C THR A 552 -3.10 -26.83 -19.53
N LYS A 553 -3.42 -27.97 -20.18
CA LYS A 553 -4.58 -28.03 -21.08
C LYS A 553 -5.89 -27.73 -20.34
N GLU A 554 -5.99 -28.19 -19.09
CA GLU A 554 -7.17 -28.04 -18.24
C GLU A 554 -7.42 -26.58 -17.84
N ASN A 555 -6.37 -25.84 -17.49
CA ASN A 555 -6.50 -24.43 -17.10
C ASN A 555 -6.33 -23.45 -18.28
N LEU A 556 -6.21 -23.98 -19.50
CA LEU A 556 -6.02 -23.17 -20.70
C LEU A 556 -7.22 -22.29 -20.94
N SER A 557 -8.45 -22.72 -20.66
CA SER A 557 -9.72 -21.97 -20.80
C SER A 557 -10.16 -21.26 -19.51
N GLY A 558 -9.68 -21.69 -18.35
CA GLY A 558 -10.04 -21.13 -17.04
C GLY A 558 -9.34 -19.82 -16.68
N ASN A 559 -9.81 -19.19 -15.59
CA ASN A 559 -9.15 -18.06 -14.92
C ASN A 559 -8.38 -18.50 -13.67
N GLU A 560 -8.11 -19.79 -13.57
CA GLU A 560 -7.41 -20.39 -12.44
C GLU A 560 -6.01 -19.82 -12.29
N ARG A 561 -5.57 -19.79 -11.02
CA ARG A 561 -4.24 -19.35 -10.64
C ARG A 561 -3.20 -20.31 -11.18
N LEU A 562 -2.29 -19.77 -11.98
CA LEU A 562 -1.16 -20.53 -12.48
C LEU A 562 -0.19 -20.80 -11.34
N THR A 563 0.25 -22.04 -11.23
CA THR A 563 1.22 -22.46 -10.22
C THR A 563 2.48 -22.93 -10.95
N PRO A 564 3.50 -22.07 -11.10
CA PRO A 564 4.76 -22.47 -11.72
C PRO A 564 5.37 -23.66 -10.99
N HIS A 565 6.13 -24.47 -11.72
CA HIS A 565 6.82 -25.59 -11.08
C HIS A 565 7.80 -25.07 -10.00
N PRO A 566 7.91 -25.68 -8.81
CA PRO A 566 8.76 -25.18 -7.72
C PRO A 566 10.26 -25.04 -8.02
N CYS A 567 10.71 -25.52 -9.17
CA CYS A 567 12.10 -25.37 -9.63
C CYS A 567 12.33 -24.12 -10.49
N ILE A 568 11.27 -23.42 -10.90
CA ILE A 568 11.34 -22.20 -11.68
C ILE A 568 11.39 -21.04 -10.69
N ASP A 569 12.59 -20.49 -10.49
CA ASP A 569 12.77 -19.27 -9.71
C ASP A 569 12.50 -18.01 -10.56
N LEU A 570 12.59 -16.85 -9.90
CA LEU A 570 12.29 -15.56 -10.53
C LEU A 570 13.24 -15.28 -11.71
N ASP A 571 14.54 -15.52 -11.52
CA ASP A 571 15.58 -15.25 -12.51
C ASP A 571 15.36 -16.09 -13.78
N LEU A 572 15.05 -17.39 -13.61
CA LEU A 572 14.74 -18.27 -14.74
C LEU A 572 13.42 -17.90 -15.42
N ALA A 573 12.40 -17.51 -14.64
CA ALA A 573 11.12 -17.08 -15.18
C ALA A 573 11.27 -15.79 -16.01
N GLU A 574 12.04 -14.82 -15.54
CA GLU A 574 12.37 -13.58 -16.25
C GLU A 574 13.13 -13.89 -17.54
N GLY A 575 14.17 -14.72 -17.46
CA GLY A 575 14.94 -15.17 -18.63
C GLY A 575 14.05 -15.86 -19.67
N CYS A 576 13.15 -16.75 -19.22
CA CYS A 576 12.19 -17.42 -20.11
C CYS A 576 11.19 -16.43 -20.73
N ALA A 577 10.65 -15.48 -19.96
CA ALA A 577 9.73 -14.48 -20.49
C ALA A 577 10.41 -13.54 -21.50
N LEU A 578 11.66 -13.15 -21.25
CA LEU A 578 12.46 -12.33 -22.14
C LEU A 578 12.78 -13.07 -23.43
N VAL A 579 13.36 -14.26 -23.32
CA VAL A 579 13.84 -15.03 -24.46
C VAL A 579 12.68 -15.63 -25.26
N LEU A 580 11.69 -16.25 -24.62
CA LEU A 580 10.60 -16.93 -25.32
C LEU A 580 9.45 -16.00 -25.67
N GLY A 581 9.22 -14.94 -24.89
CA GLY A 581 8.14 -13.98 -25.11
C GLY A 581 8.52 -12.85 -26.06
N LYS A 582 9.70 -12.24 -25.92
CA LYS A 582 10.09 -11.06 -26.72
C LYS A 582 10.99 -11.36 -27.93
N SER A 583 11.48 -12.58 -28.12
CA SER A 583 12.40 -12.90 -29.24
C SER A 583 11.86 -12.48 -30.61
N LEU A 584 10.62 -12.82 -30.94
CA LEU A 584 10.01 -12.42 -32.21
C LEU A 584 9.92 -10.89 -32.35
N ALA A 585 9.49 -10.20 -31.30
CA ALA A 585 9.40 -8.74 -31.31
C ALA A 585 10.77 -8.09 -31.56
N PHE A 586 11.81 -8.54 -30.85
CA PHE A 586 13.17 -8.01 -30.99
C PHE A 586 13.81 -8.30 -32.35
N ALA A 587 13.50 -9.44 -32.97
CA ALA A 587 13.99 -9.75 -34.29
C ALA A 587 13.36 -8.85 -35.35
N VAL A 588 12.03 -8.68 -35.29
CA VAL A 588 11.27 -7.86 -36.25
C VAL A 588 11.56 -6.37 -36.08
N GLU A 589 11.56 -5.84 -34.85
CA GLU A 589 11.91 -4.44 -34.56
C GLU A 589 13.35 -4.11 -35.00
N GLY A 590 14.28 -5.04 -34.76
CA GLY A 590 15.69 -4.87 -35.13
C GLY A 590 16.00 -5.16 -36.59
N GLY A 591 15.02 -5.58 -37.40
CA GLY A 591 15.23 -5.99 -38.80
C GLY A 591 16.10 -7.23 -38.98
N ARG A 592 16.31 -8.03 -37.92
CA ARG A 592 17.11 -9.25 -37.92
C ARG A 592 16.24 -10.44 -38.33
N LEU A 593 15.88 -10.49 -39.61
CA LEU A 593 14.95 -11.50 -40.13
C LEU A 593 15.66 -12.72 -40.74
N GLN A 594 16.94 -12.60 -41.11
CA GLN A 594 17.75 -13.74 -41.55
C GLN A 594 17.99 -14.69 -40.38
N GLY A 595 17.74 -15.99 -40.57
CA GLY A 595 17.90 -17.01 -39.52
C GLY A 595 16.85 -16.95 -38.42
N LEU A 596 15.75 -16.20 -38.57
CA LEU A 596 14.73 -16.02 -37.53
C LEU A 596 14.18 -17.34 -36.96
N VAL A 597 13.94 -18.34 -37.80
CA VAL A 597 13.36 -19.62 -37.38
C VAL A 597 14.36 -20.40 -36.51
N GLU A 598 15.62 -20.38 -36.92
CA GLU A 598 16.77 -21.00 -36.27
C GLU A 598 17.03 -20.31 -34.93
N ASP A 599 17.09 -18.98 -34.89
CA ASP A 599 17.24 -18.20 -33.67
C ASP A 599 16.14 -18.50 -32.66
N LEU A 600 14.86 -18.51 -33.10
CA LEU A 600 13.73 -18.85 -32.24
C LEU A 600 13.79 -20.29 -31.72
N ARG A 601 14.32 -21.22 -32.52
CA ARG A 601 14.53 -22.62 -32.12
C ARG A 601 15.67 -22.74 -31.12
N GLU A 602 16.80 -22.10 -31.36
CA GLU A 602 17.96 -22.11 -30.47
C GLU A 602 17.62 -21.47 -29.12
N ASP A 603 16.91 -20.34 -29.13
CA ASP A 603 16.38 -19.69 -27.93
C ASP A 603 15.51 -20.65 -27.11
N ARG A 604 14.63 -21.41 -27.80
CA ARG A 604 13.78 -22.43 -27.18
C ARG A 604 14.58 -23.56 -26.55
N GLU A 605 15.54 -24.10 -27.29
CA GLU A 605 16.40 -25.21 -26.84
C GLU A 605 17.27 -24.79 -25.66
N ARG A 606 17.84 -23.58 -25.70
CA ARG A 606 18.63 -22.99 -24.61
C ARG A 606 17.80 -22.86 -23.33
N MET A 607 16.57 -22.34 -23.41
CA MET A 607 15.69 -22.21 -22.25
C MET A 607 15.22 -23.56 -21.73
N LEU A 608 14.95 -24.53 -22.62
CA LEU A 608 14.67 -25.92 -22.24
C LEU A 608 15.83 -26.54 -21.46
N ALA A 609 17.06 -26.37 -21.93
CA ALA A 609 18.26 -26.87 -21.25
C ALA A 609 18.41 -26.26 -19.86
N GLN A 610 18.21 -24.94 -19.71
CA GLN A 610 18.24 -24.27 -18.42
C GLN A 610 17.13 -24.76 -17.47
N ALA A 611 15.91 -24.91 -17.97
CA ALA A 611 14.78 -25.42 -17.19
C ALA A 611 15.00 -26.87 -16.74
N ASN A 612 15.53 -27.73 -17.60
CA ASN A 612 15.88 -29.10 -17.26
C ASN A 612 16.98 -29.15 -16.18
N LYS A 613 18.04 -28.33 -16.35
CA LYS A 613 19.11 -28.19 -15.34
C LYS A 613 18.55 -27.76 -13.97
N ALA A 614 17.64 -26.77 -13.95
CA ALA A 614 16.97 -26.33 -12.73
C ALA A 614 16.12 -27.45 -12.11
N ARG A 615 15.39 -28.21 -12.93
CA ARG A 615 14.58 -29.34 -12.49
C ARG A 615 15.41 -30.46 -11.88
N ASP A 616 16.55 -30.80 -12.49
CA ASP A 616 17.45 -31.84 -11.99
C ASP A 616 18.13 -31.40 -10.68
N ALA A 617 18.57 -30.14 -10.61
CA ALA A 617 19.09 -29.56 -9.37
C ALA A 617 18.03 -29.57 -8.24
N TRP A 618 16.77 -29.29 -8.57
CA TRP A 618 15.67 -29.38 -7.60
C TRP A 618 15.41 -30.82 -7.16
N ARG A 619 15.37 -31.79 -8.08
CA ARG A 619 15.21 -33.23 -7.76
C ARG A 619 16.32 -33.72 -6.84
N GLU A 620 17.56 -33.33 -7.09
CA GLU A 620 18.70 -33.69 -6.23
C GLU A 620 18.60 -33.05 -4.84
N ARG A 621 18.11 -31.81 -4.74
CA ARG A 621 17.80 -31.20 -3.43
C ARG A 621 16.71 -31.97 -2.70
N GLN A 622 15.63 -32.35 -3.38
CA GLN A 622 14.55 -33.14 -2.77
C GLN A 622 15.04 -34.52 -2.31
N LYS A 623 15.84 -35.22 -3.11
CA LYS A 623 16.50 -36.47 -2.69
C LYS A 623 17.37 -36.27 -1.45
N LYS A 624 18.14 -35.18 -1.39
CA LYS A 624 18.98 -34.86 -0.22
C LYS A 624 18.15 -34.57 1.03
N LEU A 625 17.03 -33.85 0.89
CA LEU A 625 16.10 -33.58 1.99
C LEU A 625 15.41 -34.86 2.45
N ALA A 626 14.93 -35.70 1.54
CA ALA A 626 14.35 -36.99 1.85
C ALA A 626 15.34 -37.92 2.57
N ARG A 627 16.60 -37.98 2.10
CA ARG A 627 17.68 -38.72 2.78
C ARG A 627 18.00 -38.15 4.16
N ALA A 628 17.92 -36.83 4.34
CA ALA A 628 18.15 -36.20 5.64
C ALA A 628 16.99 -36.49 6.61
N ALA A 629 15.75 -36.51 6.12
CA ALA A 629 14.55 -36.85 6.90
C ALA A 629 14.49 -38.35 7.26
N ALA A 630 14.93 -39.23 6.37
CA ALA A 630 14.98 -40.68 6.58
C ALA A 630 16.15 -41.14 7.45
N ARG A 631 17.11 -40.27 7.78
CA ARG A 631 18.13 -40.61 8.78
C ARG A 631 17.43 -40.72 10.12
N PRO A 632 17.52 -41.87 10.82
CA PRO A 632 17.00 -41.98 12.17
C PRO A 632 17.63 -40.85 12.98
N ARG A 633 16.79 -40.04 13.63
CA ARG A 633 17.29 -39.09 14.62
C ARG A 633 18.09 -39.94 15.62
N PRO A 634 19.37 -39.64 15.89
CA PRO A 634 20.05 -40.31 16.98
C PRO A 634 19.16 -40.15 18.20
N GLU A 635 18.81 -41.28 18.83
CA GLU A 635 18.09 -41.25 20.08
C GLU A 635 18.83 -40.25 20.99
N PRO A 636 18.12 -39.28 21.58
CA PRO A 636 18.78 -38.39 22.53
C PRO A 636 19.49 -39.29 23.54
N PRO A 637 20.76 -39.00 23.89
CA PRO A 637 21.46 -39.80 24.89
C PRO A 637 20.54 -39.87 26.10
N ILE A 638 20.18 -41.09 26.50
CA ILE A 638 19.43 -41.33 27.71
C ILE A 638 20.23 -40.62 28.80
N PRO A 639 19.69 -39.56 29.45
CA PRO A 639 20.43 -38.88 30.48
C PRO A 639 20.80 -39.92 31.54
N ALA A 640 22.09 -40.00 31.88
CA ALA A 640 22.58 -40.87 32.94
C ALA A 640 21.89 -40.47 34.25
N THR A 641 20.75 -41.11 34.52
CA THR A 641 19.95 -40.95 35.73
C THR A 641 19.58 -42.34 36.22
N HIS A 642 20.61 -43.17 36.45
CA HIS A 642 20.55 -44.06 37.60
C HIS A 642 20.86 -43.20 38.84
N CYS A 643 19.86 -42.51 39.35
CA CYS A 643 19.83 -42.20 40.78
C CYS A 643 19.14 -43.40 41.42
N GLU A 644 19.90 -44.27 42.07
CA GLU A 644 19.30 -45.24 42.99
C GLU A 644 18.67 -44.44 44.13
N VAL A 645 17.35 -44.56 44.24
CA VAL A 645 16.59 -43.95 45.32
C VAL A 645 16.21 -45.09 46.26
N ARG A 646 16.84 -45.12 47.44
CA ARG A 646 16.49 -46.11 48.46
C ARG A 646 15.36 -45.54 49.33
N ARG A 647 14.35 -46.37 49.56
CA ARG A 647 13.26 -46.07 50.50
C ARG A 647 13.72 -46.46 51.90
N THR A 648 13.83 -45.48 52.79
CA THR A 648 14.16 -45.72 54.19
C THR A 648 13.00 -46.45 54.90
N ALA A 649 13.28 -47.03 56.08
CA ALA A 649 12.27 -47.70 56.89
C ALA A 649 11.10 -46.78 57.33
N LEU A 650 11.27 -45.46 57.22
CA LEU A 650 10.25 -44.44 57.48
C LEU A 650 9.45 -44.03 56.22
N GLY A 651 9.71 -44.67 55.08
CA GLY A 651 8.99 -44.43 53.83
C GLY A 651 9.45 -43.22 53.02
N VAL A 652 10.53 -42.54 53.43
CA VAL A 652 11.12 -41.40 52.73
C VAL A 652 12.17 -41.89 51.74
N TYR A 653 12.15 -41.33 50.54
CA TYR A 653 13.05 -41.65 49.45
C TYR A 653 14.26 -40.71 49.49
N GLU A 654 15.45 -41.26 49.75
CA GLU A 654 16.71 -40.51 49.75
C GLU A 654 17.57 -40.89 48.55
N ARG A 655 18.26 -39.88 48.00
CA ARG A 655 19.18 -40.02 46.88
C ARG A 655 20.51 -40.54 47.42
N VAL A 656 20.98 -41.67 46.91
CA VAL A 656 22.32 -42.17 47.22
C VAL A 656 23.31 -41.39 46.33
N GLU A 657 24.09 -40.51 46.95
CA GLU A 657 25.24 -39.86 46.30
C GLU A 657 26.48 -40.71 46.65
N ASP A 658 27.16 -41.23 45.63
CA ASP A 658 28.52 -41.80 45.74
C ASP A 658 29.57 -40.68 45.76
#